data_AF-A0A023EX85-F1
#
_entry.id   AF-A0A023EX85-F1
#
_cell.length_a   1.000
_cell.length_b   1.000
_cell.length_c   1.000
_cell.angle_alpha   90.00
_cell.angle_beta   90.00
_cell.angle_gamma   90.00
#
_symmetry.space_group_name_H-M   'P 1'
#
loop_
_entity.id
_entity.type
_entity.pdbx_description
1 polymer ?
#
loop_
_entity_poly.entity_id
_entity_poly.type
_entity_poly.pdbx_seq_one_letter_code
_entity_poly.pdbx_strand_id
1 'polypeptide(L)'
;IRQLLKDLGWAEGFNIPVANEENKKLEAEVEKLIMSKADIIIEFESDFERLTNMKSMLKKIIKEKEENQLLLNKLRKSLETEMTMMNTSEVDHKASDLEIKDLKKDISQTDSSIYAAREQIQLYTVKISDLREHLNWGEDALFAWEEDLAREDKDYDFIKYYQNIDQQKYTELEHKRQLAQLELNQILAIENSEADKLECLENHFFHLCRDYKQVEAERNYLLQIWQNVNDMIKNREEKVEKIKEQIDSTKDKMRHTLVKYIALEKSFDALNQENNYYVEHAARLESKQPILLENLESLNEIIKNFENEAETLKQQVKQLEYEFSVQTLKNNELKQSIETNTAKLQPLIEENMKLHDKLGTTEIEKMTAEQRCKTAEEIYEMGKKMLKEELNEITRIETMTRKLGIEISELQEKNKLEQLKLQDLNSRATELYNQINLKEAELKESRLLEFNLEMDLVDCTHRLNILEGVSVDTEAQNRLKIQIKENEDEIFQKTKDLSKIKIEIRNLSKEVNLLQLDINQAENETNQLKAKIDGSRCFIAGGKRAYSQAQEEYNKCTLKLNLLKMQISFAEENKKKEGLSVSMLEREKLYLDTAMQERLTELQGHKDILITQKRTLIEEKSFLKRSIDYLLNKIKIKEKKFEITLDSMGKGEDGERISLANFQLKVAQEKIILQDMGDELEAKINKTEKEIEAFENTLRVVTSTNENFKNNLESLDMDSEEVIEFKQLEADYFEQIKENDKIKDELEEVNTDIKELEKKIKSLQQYGRQAEQDWKVKEKEVMILTKDLASKQMKLERATKILQKLYKEVTAKESTMGRALSLREIEVRIEGERTKCVLQQLAEMASIYIETSPIIHKYLNEKELTLPQLQESIFSINTETSEVRSSEGGSRLSILSDVSLAPSIVHLDPTVLLPIEYQRPLCRK
;
A
#
# COMPACT_ATOMS: atom_id res chain seq x y z
N ILE A 1 -98.62 -85.09 51.13
CA ILE A 1 -98.05 -85.66 49.88
C ILE A 1 -97.41 -87.03 50.14
N ARG A 2 -96.23 -87.17 50.78
CA ARG A 2 -95.56 -88.48 50.94
C ARG A 2 -96.41 -89.63 51.53
N GLN A 3 -97.30 -89.39 52.50
CA GLN A 3 -98.26 -90.41 52.96
C GLN A 3 -99.31 -90.78 51.89
N LEU A 4 -99.90 -89.79 51.23
CA LEU A 4 -100.82 -89.98 50.09
C LEU A 4 -100.18 -90.81 48.95
N LEU A 5 -98.87 -90.67 48.74
CA LEU A 5 -98.10 -91.50 47.78
C LEU A 5 -97.85 -92.93 48.28
N LYS A 6 -97.73 -93.16 49.61
CA LYS A 6 -97.73 -94.51 50.20
C LYS A 6 -99.10 -95.18 50.07
N ASP A 7 -100.18 -94.45 50.36
CA ASP A 7 -101.56 -94.96 50.27
C ASP A 7 -101.96 -95.31 48.81
N LEU A 8 -101.30 -94.69 47.82
CA LEU A 8 -101.45 -94.97 46.38
C LEU A 8 -100.49 -96.05 45.84
N GLY A 9 -99.59 -96.61 46.65
CA GLY A 9 -98.66 -97.66 46.23
C GLY A 9 -97.48 -97.19 45.36
N TRP A 10 -97.08 -95.91 45.48
CA TRP A 10 -96.03 -95.27 44.68
C TRP A 10 -94.81 -94.84 45.52
N ALA A 11 -94.46 -95.63 46.54
CA ALA A 11 -93.43 -95.28 47.52
C ALA A 11 -92.28 -96.30 47.66
N GLU A 12 -92.50 -97.55 47.23
CA GLU A 12 -91.53 -98.64 47.28
C GLU A 12 -91.58 -99.37 45.92
N GLY A 13 -90.44 -99.60 45.29
CA GLY A 13 -90.33 -100.08 43.90
C GLY A 13 -90.34 -98.97 42.83
N PHE A 14 -90.24 -99.37 41.56
CA PHE A 14 -90.03 -98.49 40.39
C PHE A 14 -91.30 -97.81 39.81
N ASN A 15 -92.44 -97.86 40.51
CA ASN A 15 -93.74 -97.47 39.93
C ASN A 15 -93.90 -95.94 39.75
N ILE A 16 -93.92 -95.45 38.51
CA ILE A 16 -94.17 -94.01 38.20
C ILE A 16 -95.69 -93.70 38.23
N PRO A 17 -96.15 -92.60 38.90
CA PRO A 17 -97.54 -92.16 38.90
C PRO A 17 -98.21 -91.94 37.53
N VAL A 18 -97.44 -91.62 36.48
CA VAL A 18 -97.93 -91.37 35.10
C VAL A 18 -97.00 -92.02 34.06
N ALA A 19 -96.82 -93.34 34.13
CA ALA A 19 -96.13 -94.12 33.10
C ALA A 19 -97.03 -94.43 31.89
N ASN A 20 -96.54 -94.15 30.67
CA ASN A 20 -97.05 -94.77 29.43
C ASN A 20 -96.82 -96.29 29.44
N GLU A 21 -97.56 -97.04 28.61
CA GLU A 21 -97.49 -98.52 28.58
C GLU A 21 -96.09 -99.09 28.32
N GLU A 22 -95.22 -98.38 27.62
CA GLU A 22 -93.86 -98.83 27.32
C GLU A 22 -93.00 -98.92 28.59
N ASN A 23 -93.09 -97.92 29.48
CA ASN A 23 -92.35 -97.92 30.75
C ASN A 23 -92.80 -99.07 31.66
N LYS A 24 -94.10 -99.37 31.71
CA LYS A 24 -94.63 -100.51 32.49
C LYS A 24 -94.19 -101.89 31.98
N LYS A 25 -93.74 -101.99 30.73
CA LYS A 25 -93.14 -103.22 30.18
C LYS A 25 -91.67 -103.33 30.56
N LEU A 26 -90.94 -102.20 30.55
CA LEU A 26 -89.56 -102.12 31.02
C LEU A 26 -89.42 -102.44 32.52
N GLU A 27 -90.30 -101.91 33.37
CA GLU A 27 -90.36 -102.21 34.82
C GLU A 27 -90.37 -103.73 35.09
N ALA A 28 -91.24 -104.48 34.41
CA ALA A 28 -91.37 -105.94 34.55
C ALA A 28 -90.24 -106.76 33.87
N GLU A 29 -89.46 -106.16 32.97
CA GLU A 29 -88.29 -106.78 32.35
C GLU A 29 -87.05 -106.64 33.24
N VAL A 30 -86.91 -105.50 33.93
CA VAL A 30 -85.83 -105.25 34.90
C VAL A 30 -85.89 -106.21 36.09
N GLU A 31 -87.07 -106.46 36.69
CA GLU A 31 -87.18 -107.41 37.82
C GLU A 31 -86.71 -108.83 37.45
N LYS A 32 -87.01 -109.30 36.23
CA LYS A 32 -86.53 -110.60 35.74
C LYS A 32 -85.02 -110.65 35.57
N LEU A 33 -84.41 -109.59 35.06
CA LEU A 33 -82.97 -109.50 34.86
C LEU A 33 -82.22 -109.45 36.21
N ILE A 34 -82.80 -108.82 37.25
CA ILE A 34 -82.24 -108.81 38.60
C ILE A 34 -82.22 -110.22 39.21
N MET A 35 -83.31 -110.99 39.08
CA MET A 35 -83.33 -112.39 39.53
C MET A 35 -82.29 -113.24 38.77
N SER A 36 -82.24 -113.12 37.43
CA SER A 36 -81.26 -113.86 36.61
C SER A 36 -79.81 -113.50 36.93
N LYS A 37 -79.53 -112.27 37.39
CA LYS A 37 -78.18 -111.85 37.81
C LYS A 37 -77.70 -112.60 39.06
N ALA A 38 -78.60 -112.88 40.01
CA ALA A 38 -78.25 -113.57 41.26
C ALA A 38 -77.82 -115.03 41.01
N ASP A 39 -78.57 -115.78 40.20
CA ASP A 39 -78.24 -117.18 39.89
C ASP A 39 -76.90 -117.30 39.14
N ILE A 40 -76.64 -116.39 38.19
CA ILE A 40 -75.39 -116.35 37.41
C ILE A 40 -74.16 -116.07 38.29
N ILE A 41 -74.29 -115.28 39.37
CA ILE A 41 -73.20 -115.02 40.32
C ILE A 41 -72.81 -116.30 41.07
N ILE A 42 -73.81 -117.10 41.50
CA ILE A 42 -73.57 -118.36 42.21
C ILE A 42 -72.89 -119.40 41.30
N GLU A 43 -73.32 -119.50 40.03
CA GLU A 43 -72.62 -120.34 39.04
C GLU A 43 -71.18 -119.83 38.82
N PHE A 44 -70.98 -118.52 38.66
CA PHE A 44 -69.68 -117.90 38.43
C PHE A 44 -68.67 -118.17 39.56
N GLU A 45 -69.08 -118.09 40.83
CA GLU A 45 -68.20 -118.40 41.97
C GLU A 45 -67.74 -119.87 41.95
N SER A 46 -68.65 -120.80 41.65
CA SER A 46 -68.32 -122.23 41.56
C SER A 46 -67.35 -122.52 40.40
N ASP A 47 -67.54 -121.86 39.25
CA ASP A 47 -66.60 -121.97 38.13
C ASP A 47 -65.30 -121.20 38.38
N PHE A 48 -65.29 -120.19 39.25
CA PHE A 48 -64.07 -119.48 39.67
C PHE A 48 -63.18 -120.34 40.57
N GLU A 49 -63.73 -121.14 41.50
CA GLU A 49 -62.95 -122.14 42.25
C GLU A 49 -62.38 -123.23 41.34
N ARG A 50 -63.17 -123.70 40.36
CA ARG A 50 -62.71 -124.65 39.34
C ARG A 50 -61.62 -124.04 38.45
N LEU A 51 -61.76 -122.77 38.08
CA LEU A 51 -60.84 -122.03 37.20
C LEU A 51 -59.56 -121.58 37.93
N THR A 52 -59.60 -121.34 39.24
CA THR A 52 -58.37 -121.13 40.06
C THR A 52 -57.59 -122.43 40.24
N ASN A 53 -58.27 -123.56 40.45
CA ASN A 53 -57.64 -124.88 40.41
C ASN A 53 -57.01 -125.18 39.04
N MET A 54 -57.73 -124.92 37.94
CA MET A 54 -57.15 -125.02 36.59
C MET A 54 -56.00 -124.03 36.37
N LYS A 55 -56.07 -122.79 36.86
CA LYS A 55 -54.94 -121.83 36.84
C LYS A 55 -53.71 -122.36 37.59
N SER A 56 -53.86 -123.18 38.64
CA SER A 56 -52.73 -123.80 39.34
C SER A 56 -52.02 -124.86 38.49
N MET A 57 -52.79 -125.66 37.75
CA MET A 57 -52.26 -126.66 36.81
C MET A 57 -51.68 -126.00 35.56
N LEU A 58 -52.37 -124.96 35.06
CA LEU A 58 -51.89 -124.08 34.00
C LEU A 58 -50.56 -123.42 34.38
N LYS A 59 -50.35 -122.99 35.64
CA LYS A 59 -49.05 -122.46 36.10
C LYS A 59 -47.90 -123.48 36.00
N LYS A 60 -48.16 -124.77 36.21
CA LYS A 60 -47.15 -125.83 36.02
C LYS A 60 -46.82 -126.02 34.53
N ILE A 61 -47.86 -126.13 33.69
CA ILE A 61 -47.73 -126.26 32.24
C ILE A 61 -47.10 -125.00 31.61
N ILE A 62 -47.41 -123.82 32.14
CA ILE A 62 -46.77 -122.54 31.76
C ILE A 62 -45.29 -122.58 32.11
N LYS A 63 -44.87 -123.13 33.25
CA LYS A 63 -43.46 -123.22 33.60
C LYS A 63 -42.68 -124.17 32.68
N GLU A 64 -43.24 -125.34 32.37
CA GLU A 64 -42.67 -126.26 31.37
C GLU A 64 -42.66 -125.64 29.96
N LYS A 65 -43.69 -124.86 29.62
CA LYS A 65 -43.77 -124.06 28.39
C LYS A 65 -42.74 -122.92 28.39
N GLU A 66 -42.46 -122.26 29.51
CA GLU A 66 -41.47 -121.19 29.65
C GLU A 66 -40.04 -121.74 29.51
N GLU A 67 -39.76 -122.90 30.09
CA GLU A 67 -38.48 -123.60 29.94
C GLU A 67 -38.26 -124.07 28.49
N ASN A 68 -39.30 -124.64 27.85
CA ASN A 68 -39.26 -124.96 26.41
C ASN A 68 -39.25 -123.71 25.51
N GLN A 69 -39.93 -122.62 25.88
CA GLN A 69 -39.85 -121.34 25.18
C GLN A 69 -38.50 -120.66 25.37
N LEU A 70 -37.79 -120.88 26.47
CA LEU A 70 -36.41 -120.42 26.65
C LEU A 70 -35.46 -121.19 25.74
N LEU A 71 -35.66 -122.49 25.56
CA LEU A 71 -34.90 -123.30 24.60
C LEU A 71 -35.22 -122.90 23.15
N LEU A 72 -36.50 -122.81 22.79
CA LEU A 72 -36.94 -122.34 21.48
C LEU A 72 -36.52 -120.90 21.21
N ASN A 73 -36.58 -119.97 22.17
CA ASN A 73 -36.13 -118.60 21.99
C ASN A 73 -34.60 -118.50 21.89
N LYS A 74 -33.81 -119.43 22.44
CA LYS A 74 -32.36 -119.49 22.18
C LYS A 74 -32.07 -119.93 20.76
N LEU A 75 -32.72 -121.00 20.29
CA LEU A 75 -32.57 -121.49 18.91
C LEU A 75 -33.13 -120.49 17.89
N ARG A 76 -34.28 -119.89 18.18
CA ARG A 76 -34.91 -118.85 17.35
C ARG A 76 -34.10 -117.57 17.35
N LYS A 77 -33.52 -117.14 18.48
CA LYS A 77 -32.55 -116.02 18.47
C LYS A 77 -31.31 -116.36 17.66
N SER A 78 -30.81 -117.59 17.68
CA SER A 78 -29.69 -118.02 16.83
C SER A 78 -30.04 -117.90 15.34
N LEU A 79 -31.22 -118.39 14.95
CA LEU A 79 -31.75 -118.29 13.58
C LEU A 79 -32.05 -116.83 13.19
N GLU A 80 -32.60 -116.03 14.10
CA GLU A 80 -32.85 -114.60 13.94
C GLU A 80 -31.53 -113.82 13.85
N THR A 81 -30.44 -114.23 14.53
CA THR A 81 -29.10 -113.63 14.34
C THR A 81 -28.45 -114.02 13.02
N GLU A 82 -28.58 -115.26 12.56
CA GLU A 82 -28.08 -115.64 11.23
C GLU A 82 -28.90 -114.98 10.12
N MET A 83 -30.23 -114.92 10.26
CA MET A 83 -31.10 -114.28 9.27
C MET A 83 -31.03 -112.75 9.33
N THR A 84 -30.74 -112.14 10.49
CA THR A 84 -30.38 -110.71 10.52
C THR A 84 -28.99 -110.45 9.97
N MET A 85 -27.98 -111.30 10.21
CA MET A 85 -26.68 -111.18 9.52
C MET A 85 -26.78 -111.34 7.99
N MET A 86 -27.64 -112.25 7.51
CA MET A 86 -27.92 -112.42 6.09
C MET A 86 -28.68 -111.20 5.54
N ASN A 87 -29.70 -110.71 6.24
CA ASN A 87 -30.47 -109.55 5.82
C ASN A 87 -29.66 -108.25 5.91
N THR A 88 -28.77 -108.07 6.90
CA THR A 88 -27.82 -106.96 6.91
C THR A 88 -26.85 -107.13 5.76
N SER A 89 -26.25 -108.31 5.52
CA SER A 89 -25.38 -108.50 4.35
C SER A 89 -26.09 -108.23 3.01
N GLU A 90 -27.39 -108.52 2.87
CA GLU A 90 -28.18 -108.15 1.69
C GLU A 90 -28.50 -106.65 1.64
N VAL A 91 -28.79 -106.01 2.78
CA VAL A 91 -29.03 -104.56 2.88
C VAL A 91 -27.74 -103.77 2.65
N ASP A 92 -26.61 -104.23 3.18
CA ASP A 92 -25.26 -103.69 3.01
C ASP A 92 -24.79 -103.87 1.56
N HIS A 93 -25.12 -104.99 0.91
CA HIS A 93 -24.85 -105.16 -0.53
C HIS A 93 -25.76 -104.24 -1.37
N LYS A 94 -27.05 -104.12 -1.06
CA LYS A 94 -27.96 -103.19 -1.76
C LYS A 94 -27.63 -101.72 -1.48
N ALA A 95 -27.13 -101.41 -0.29
CA ALA A 95 -26.59 -100.11 0.07
C ALA A 95 -25.28 -99.85 -0.67
N SER A 96 -24.40 -100.84 -0.81
CA SER A 96 -23.20 -100.76 -1.65
C SER A 96 -23.56 -100.58 -3.12
N ASP A 97 -24.61 -101.23 -3.64
CA ASP A 97 -25.08 -101.05 -5.03
C ASP A 97 -25.72 -99.67 -5.25
N LEU A 98 -26.44 -99.14 -4.25
CA LEU A 98 -26.94 -97.77 -4.25
C LEU A 98 -25.81 -96.75 -4.13
N GLU A 99 -24.85 -96.95 -3.24
CA GLU A 99 -23.64 -96.15 -3.08
C GLU A 99 -22.80 -96.19 -4.35
N ILE A 100 -22.61 -97.34 -5.00
CA ILE A 100 -21.97 -97.47 -6.32
C ILE A 100 -22.76 -96.72 -7.40
N LYS A 101 -24.09 -96.66 -7.30
CA LYS A 101 -24.95 -95.95 -8.26
C LYS A 101 -24.92 -94.44 -8.05
N ASP A 102 -24.94 -93.97 -6.80
CA ASP A 102 -24.81 -92.57 -6.45
C ASP A 102 -23.36 -92.09 -6.67
N LEU A 103 -22.33 -92.87 -6.33
CA LEU A 103 -20.94 -92.61 -6.74
C LEU A 103 -20.78 -92.56 -8.26
N LYS A 104 -21.48 -93.38 -9.06
CA LYS A 104 -21.48 -93.27 -10.53
C LYS A 104 -22.18 -92.00 -11.02
N LYS A 105 -23.24 -91.57 -10.34
CA LYS A 105 -23.93 -90.30 -10.61
C LYS A 105 -23.04 -89.12 -10.23
N ASP A 106 -22.36 -89.17 -9.09
CA ASP A 106 -21.43 -88.16 -8.60
C ASP A 106 -20.15 -88.13 -9.46
N ILE A 107 -19.70 -89.26 -10.01
CA ILE A 107 -18.69 -89.31 -11.08
C ILE A 107 -19.22 -88.59 -12.32
N SER A 108 -20.45 -88.84 -12.78
CA SER A 108 -21.01 -88.11 -13.93
C SER A 108 -21.23 -86.61 -13.69
N GLN A 109 -21.49 -86.20 -12.43
CA GLN A 109 -21.60 -84.80 -12.02
C GLN A 109 -20.22 -84.14 -11.86
N THR A 110 -19.23 -84.86 -11.33
CA THR A 110 -17.86 -84.35 -11.26
C THR A 110 -17.22 -84.31 -12.64
N ASP A 111 -17.49 -85.25 -13.55
CA ASP A 111 -17.10 -85.16 -14.96
C ASP A 111 -17.74 -83.94 -15.64
N SER A 112 -19.04 -83.70 -15.47
CA SER A 112 -19.68 -82.50 -16.05
C SER A 112 -19.15 -81.20 -15.43
N SER A 113 -18.85 -81.20 -14.12
CA SER A 113 -18.17 -80.10 -13.43
C SER A 113 -16.72 -79.92 -13.91
N ILE A 114 -15.99 -80.99 -14.23
CA ILE A 114 -14.64 -80.97 -14.81
C ILE A 114 -14.68 -80.46 -16.25
N TYR A 115 -15.72 -80.78 -17.04
CA TYR A 115 -15.91 -80.18 -18.36
C TYR A 115 -16.22 -78.68 -18.26
N ALA A 116 -17.15 -78.27 -17.39
CA ALA A 116 -17.42 -76.85 -17.15
C ALA A 116 -16.19 -76.10 -16.60
N ALA A 117 -15.41 -76.72 -15.71
CA ALA A 117 -14.16 -76.17 -15.19
C ALA A 117 -13.07 -76.09 -16.29
N ARG A 118 -12.99 -77.05 -17.21
CA ARG A 118 -12.10 -76.99 -18.38
C ARG A 118 -12.49 -75.87 -19.34
N GLU A 119 -13.79 -75.69 -19.61
CA GLU A 119 -14.30 -74.59 -20.41
C GLU A 119 -14.01 -73.22 -19.77
N GLN A 120 -14.24 -73.09 -18.45
CA GLN A 120 -13.84 -71.91 -17.69
C GLN A 120 -12.32 -71.70 -17.69
N ILE A 121 -11.50 -72.74 -17.51
CA ILE A 121 -10.04 -72.66 -17.62
C ILE A 121 -9.63 -72.21 -19.04
N GLN A 122 -10.30 -72.66 -20.08
CA GLN A 122 -10.02 -72.23 -21.46
C GLN A 122 -10.39 -70.76 -21.69
N LEU A 123 -11.55 -70.31 -21.20
CA LEU A 123 -11.95 -68.90 -21.20
C LEU A 123 -10.98 -68.02 -20.39
N TYR A 124 -10.54 -68.47 -19.22
CA TYR A 124 -9.52 -67.78 -18.43
C TYR A 124 -8.14 -67.83 -19.10
N THR A 125 -7.80 -68.88 -19.84
CA THR A 125 -6.54 -68.97 -20.59
C THR A 125 -6.50 -67.95 -21.73
N VAL A 126 -7.61 -67.80 -22.48
CA VAL A 126 -7.76 -66.72 -23.48
C VAL A 126 -7.69 -65.35 -22.80
N LYS A 127 -8.45 -65.14 -21.72
CA LYS A 127 -8.39 -63.88 -20.96
C LYS A 127 -6.98 -63.58 -20.39
N ILE A 128 -6.17 -64.60 -20.12
CA ILE A 128 -4.76 -64.46 -19.71
C ILE A 128 -3.85 -64.15 -20.91
N SER A 129 -4.11 -64.64 -22.12
CA SER A 129 -3.40 -64.16 -23.32
C SER A 129 -3.76 -62.70 -23.63
N ASP A 130 -5.04 -62.34 -23.57
CA ASP A 130 -5.51 -60.97 -23.83
C ASP A 130 -4.90 -59.98 -22.81
N LEU A 131 -4.87 -60.36 -21.53
CA LEU A 131 -4.21 -59.57 -20.48
C LEU A 131 -2.69 -59.52 -20.62
N ARG A 132 -2.04 -60.51 -21.24
CA ARG A 132 -0.61 -60.46 -21.57
C ARG A 132 -0.33 -59.57 -22.78
N GLU A 133 -1.18 -59.60 -23.79
CA GLU A 133 -1.05 -58.68 -24.94
C GLU A 133 -1.27 -57.23 -24.50
N HIS A 134 -2.25 -56.97 -23.63
CA HIS A 134 -2.42 -55.67 -22.97
C HIS A 134 -1.25 -55.30 -22.03
N LEU A 135 -0.64 -56.26 -21.33
CA LEU A 135 0.54 -55.99 -20.49
C LEU A 135 1.74 -55.62 -21.37
N ASN A 136 2.05 -56.41 -22.40
CA ASN A 136 3.11 -56.12 -23.37
C ASN A 136 2.90 -54.75 -24.03
N TRP A 137 1.68 -54.42 -24.46
CA TRP A 137 1.39 -53.10 -25.02
C TRP A 137 1.57 -51.97 -23.98
N GLY A 138 1.28 -52.24 -22.71
CA GLY A 138 1.57 -51.34 -21.60
C GLY A 138 3.07 -51.16 -21.33
N GLU A 139 3.87 -52.23 -21.45
CA GLU A 139 5.33 -52.21 -21.36
C GLU A 139 5.97 -51.48 -22.55
N ASP A 140 5.56 -51.77 -23.78
CA ASP A 140 5.99 -51.08 -25.00
C ASP A 140 5.65 -49.58 -24.95
N ALA A 141 4.44 -49.24 -24.50
CA ALA A 141 4.04 -47.85 -24.30
C ALA A 141 4.87 -47.18 -23.20
N LEU A 142 5.10 -47.85 -22.07
CA LEU A 142 5.91 -47.32 -20.96
C LEU A 142 7.37 -47.09 -21.41
N PHE A 143 7.96 -47.99 -22.19
CA PHE A 143 9.27 -47.78 -22.80
C PHE A 143 9.31 -46.56 -23.73
N ALA A 144 8.24 -46.30 -24.50
CA ALA A 144 8.16 -45.10 -25.32
C ALA A 144 8.08 -43.82 -24.47
N TRP A 145 7.29 -43.83 -23.38
CA TRP A 145 7.25 -42.71 -22.42
C TRP A 145 8.59 -42.52 -21.70
N GLU A 146 9.30 -43.59 -21.33
CA GLU A 146 10.65 -43.50 -20.75
C GLU A 146 11.67 -42.95 -21.76
N GLU A 147 11.57 -43.32 -23.05
CA GLU A 147 12.47 -42.78 -24.07
C GLU A 147 12.19 -41.30 -24.35
N ASP A 148 10.92 -40.87 -24.41
CA ASP A 148 10.55 -39.46 -24.59
C ASP A 148 10.91 -38.61 -23.36
N LEU A 149 10.69 -39.08 -22.13
CA LEU A 149 11.20 -38.43 -20.92
C LEU A 149 12.73 -38.32 -20.96
N ALA A 150 13.42 -39.39 -21.38
CA ALA A 150 14.87 -39.37 -21.56
C ALA A 150 15.33 -38.48 -22.74
N ARG A 151 14.45 -38.02 -23.64
CA ARG A 151 14.73 -36.96 -24.62
C ARG A 151 14.51 -35.58 -23.99
N GLU A 152 13.39 -35.36 -23.29
CA GLU A 152 13.10 -34.12 -22.56
C GLU A 152 14.19 -33.78 -21.52
N ASP A 153 14.72 -34.77 -20.79
CA ASP A 153 15.86 -34.57 -19.86
C ASP A 153 17.13 -34.07 -20.57
N LYS A 154 17.40 -34.55 -21.80
CA LYS A 154 18.55 -34.10 -22.61
C LYS A 154 18.34 -32.67 -23.12
N ASP A 155 17.13 -32.36 -23.57
CA ASP A 155 16.77 -31.01 -24.01
C ASP A 155 16.77 -30.01 -22.83
N TYR A 156 16.37 -30.45 -21.63
CA TYR A 156 16.51 -29.68 -20.39
C TYR A 156 17.99 -29.41 -20.05
N ASP A 157 18.86 -30.42 -20.12
CA ASP A 157 20.30 -30.22 -19.92
C ASP A 157 20.93 -29.34 -21.01
N PHE A 158 20.45 -29.38 -22.27
CA PHE A 158 20.86 -28.42 -23.30
C PHE A 158 20.40 -26.99 -22.98
N ILE A 159 19.14 -26.78 -22.60
CA ILE A 159 18.60 -25.47 -22.17
C ILE A 159 19.44 -24.91 -21.02
N LYS A 160 19.74 -25.74 -20.03
CA LYS A 160 20.55 -25.42 -18.85
C LYS A 160 22.02 -25.14 -19.18
N TYR A 161 22.59 -25.83 -20.18
CA TYR A 161 23.91 -25.53 -20.73
C TYR A 161 23.95 -24.15 -21.40
N TYR A 162 22.98 -23.84 -22.27
CA TYR A 162 22.89 -22.52 -22.91
C TYR A 162 22.60 -21.41 -21.88
N GLN A 163 21.72 -21.63 -20.92
CA GLN A 163 21.46 -20.70 -19.81
C GLN A 163 22.75 -20.37 -19.03
N ASN A 164 23.62 -21.37 -18.81
CA ASN A 164 24.89 -21.17 -18.11
C ASN A 164 25.91 -20.38 -18.96
N ILE A 165 25.92 -20.56 -20.29
CA ILE A 165 26.70 -19.74 -21.22
C ILE A 165 26.19 -18.29 -21.24
N ASP A 166 24.87 -18.08 -21.35
CA ASP A 166 24.28 -16.74 -21.34
C ASP A 166 24.50 -16.03 -19.99
N GLN A 167 24.46 -16.77 -18.88
CA GLN A 167 24.78 -16.23 -17.55
C GLN A 167 26.26 -15.85 -17.41
N GLN A 168 27.18 -16.61 -18.00
CA GLN A 168 28.60 -16.22 -18.12
C GLN A 168 28.78 -15.00 -19.04
N LYS A 169 28.04 -14.92 -20.15
CA LYS A 169 28.07 -13.77 -21.05
C LYS A 169 27.54 -12.51 -20.39
N TYR A 170 26.49 -12.65 -19.58
CA TYR A 170 25.94 -11.57 -18.76
C TYR A 170 26.96 -11.06 -17.73
N THR A 171 27.66 -11.95 -16.99
CA THR A 171 28.66 -11.50 -16.01
C THR A 171 29.89 -10.86 -16.66
N GLU A 172 30.33 -11.33 -17.84
CA GLU A 172 31.34 -10.62 -18.65
C GLU A 172 30.90 -9.19 -19.01
N LEU A 173 29.67 -9.02 -19.49
CA LEU A 173 29.14 -7.74 -19.96
C LEU A 173 28.88 -6.78 -18.80
N GLU A 174 28.36 -7.27 -17.68
CA GLU A 174 28.16 -6.49 -16.45
C GLU A 174 29.52 -6.05 -15.85
N HIS A 175 30.54 -6.91 -15.84
CA HIS A 175 31.88 -6.51 -15.43
C HIS A 175 32.48 -5.42 -16.34
N LYS A 176 32.29 -5.55 -17.67
CA LYS A 176 32.69 -4.50 -18.63
C LYS A 176 31.92 -3.18 -18.41
N ARG A 177 30.62 -3.25 -18.10
CA ARG A 177 29.78 -2.09 -17.76
C ARG A 177 30.28 -1.40 -16.48
N GLN A 178 30.67 -2.17 -15.47
CA GLN A 178 31.23 -1.66 -14.22
C GLN A 178 32.59 -0.98 -14.44
N LEU A 179 33.49 -1.59 -15.22
CA LEU A 179 34.77 -0.95 -15.58
C LEU A 179 34.57 0.38 -16.33
N ALA A 180 33.73 0.40 -17.37
CA ALA A 180 33.44 1.62 -18.12
C ALA A 180 32.78 2.70 -17.25
N GLN A 181 31.98 2.31 -16.25
CA GLN A 181 31.40 3.25 -15.28
C GLN A 181 32.43 3.79 -14.27
N LEU A 182 33.44 3.00 -13.89
CA LEU A 182 34.58 3.47 -13.10
C LEU A 182 35.47 4.43 -13.90
N GLU A 183 35.73 4.14 -15.19
CA GLU A 183 36.46 5.02 -16.10
C GLU A 183 35.73 6.36 -16.29
N LEU A 184 34.41 6.33 -16.53
CA LEU A 184 33.57 7.54 -16.61
C LEU A 184 33.63 8.37 -15.32
N ASN A 185 33.55 7.72 -14.15
CA ASN A 185 33.65 8.42 -12.86
C ASN A 185 35.04 9.05 -12.65
N GLN A 186 36.11 8.42 -13.14
CA GLN A 186 37.47 8.99 -13.10
C GLN A 186 37.60 10.20 -14.03
N ILE A 187 37.05 10.12 -15.25
CA ILE A 187 37.03 11.24 -16.21
C ILE A 187 36.26 12.42 -15.63
N LEU A 188 35.06 12.20 -15.07
CA LEU A 188 34.27 13.24 -14.41
C LEU A 188 34.99 13.85 -13.19
N ALA A 189 35.74 13.05 -12.42
CA ALA A 189 36.54 13.58 -11.31
C ALA A 189 37.71 14.46 -11.80
N ILE A 190 38.35 14.09 -12.92
CA ILE A 190 39.39 14.90 -13.57
C ILE A 190 38.78 16.20 -14.11
N GLU A 191 37.69 16.12 -14.87
CA GLU A 191 36.98 17.26 -15.48
C GLU A 191 36.53 18.28 -14.42
N ASN A 192 35.88 17.83 -13.34
CA ASN A 192 35.54 18.71 -12.20
C ASN A 192 36.80 19.35 -11.60
N SER A 193 37.88 18.59 -11.40
CA SER A 193 39.14 19.16 -10.88
C SER A 193 39.77 20.17 -11.84
N GLU A 194 39.51 20.11 -13.14
CA GLU A 194 39.99 21.09 -14.12
C GLU A 194 39.08 22.32 -14.19
N ALA A 195 37.76 22.15 -14.02
CA ALA A 195 36.83 23.25 -13.80
C ALA A 195 37.19 24.06 -12.54
N ASP A 196 37.46 23.39 -11.40
CA ASP A 196 37.91 24.04 -10.15
C ASP A 196 39.18 24.87 -10.37
N LYS A 197 40.16 24.33 -11.13
CA LYS A 197 41.41 25.02 -11.49
C LYS A 197 41.15 26.22 -12.39
N LEU A 198 40.24 26.10 -13.36
CA LEU A 198 39.85 27.19 -14.25
C LEU A 198 39.14 28.31 -13.49
N GLU A 199 38.18 27.99 -12.60
CA GLU A 199 37.53 28.98 -11.74
C GLU A 199 38.54 29.71 -10.83
N CYS A 200 39.51 28.99 -10.25
CA CYS A 200 40.61 29.60 -9.49
C CYS A 200 41.49 30.53 -10.35
N LEU A 201 41.76 30.18 -11.62
CA LEU A 201 42.49 31.03 -12.55
C LEU A 201 41.67 32.25 -12.98
N GLU A 202 40.38 32.11 -13.28
CA GLU A 202 39.49 33.23 -13.61
C GLU A 202 39.36 34.23 -12.45
N ASN A 203 39.21 33.73 -11.21
CA ASN A 203 39.24 34.56 -10.01
C ASN A 203 40.60 35.27 -9.84
N HIS A 204 41.72 34.59 -10.11
CA HIS A 204 43.04 35.23 -10.10
C HIS A 204 43.18 36.31 -11.19
N PHE A 205 42.69 36.06 -12.41
CA PHE A 205 42.66 37.07 -13.48
C PHE A 205 41.74 38.25 -13.12
N PHE A 206 40.60 38.02 -12.46
CA PHE A 206 39.72 39.09 -11.98
C PHE A 206 40.42 39.98 -10.95
N HIS A 207 41.12 39.39 -9.98
CA HIS A 207 41.96 40.15 -9.04
C HIS A 207 43.08 40.92 -9.75
N LEU A 208 43.83 40.28 -10.67
CA LEU A 208 44.88 40.94 -11.44
C LEU A 208 44.34 42.10 -12.29
N CYS A 209 43.15 41.96 -12.87
CA CYS A 209 42.49 43.04 -13.63
C CYS A 209 41.99 44.19 -12.75
N ARG A 210 41.54 43.90 -11.52
CA ARG A 210 41.21 44.93 -10.52
C ARG A 210 42.47 45.69 -10.09
N ASP A 211 43.54 44.97 -9.81
CA ASP A 211 44.78 45.53 -9.29
C ASP A 211 45.52 46.32 -10.39
N TYR A 212 45.45 45.87 -11.65
CA TYR A 212 45.88 46.65 -12.82
C TYR A 212 45.10 47.96 -12.95
N LYS A 213 43.76 47.96 -12.76
CA LYS A 213 42.95 49.19 -12.78
C LYS A 213 43.30 50.14 -11.65
N GLN A 214 43.68 49.63 -10.48
CA GLN A 214 44.20 50.45 -9.38
C GLN A 214 45.54 51.08 -9.77
N VAL A 215 46.49 50.30 -10.28
CA VAL A 215 47.79 50.81 -10.76
C VAL A 215 47.63 51.83 -11.90
N GLU A 216 46.66 51.65 -12.80
CA GLU A 216 46.35 52.65 -13.83
C GLU A 216 45.76 53.94 -13.23
N ALA A 217 44.88 53.85 -12.22
CA ALA A 217 44.36 55.02 -11.52
C ALA A 217 45.48 55.77 -10.77
N GLU A 218 46.36 55.05 -10.06
CA GLU A 218 47.53 55.61 -9.37
C GLU A 218 48.53 56.24 -10.36
N ARG A 219 48.79 55.58 -11.50
CA ARG A 219 49.61 56.13 -12.60
C ARG A 219 48.99 57.43 -13.11
N ASN A 220 47.70 57.45 -13.40
CA ASN A 220 47.01 58.62 -13.96
C ASN A 220 46.97 59.78 -12.97
N TYR A 221 46.80 59.51 -11.67
CA TYR A 221 46.93 60.49 -10.59
C TYR A 221 48.35 61.06 -10.49
N LEU A 222 49.38 60.22 -10.56
CA LEU A 222 50.77 60.67 -10.62
C LEU A 222 51.06 61.50 -11.89
N LEU A 223 50.46 61.13 -13.02
CA LEU A 223 50.55 61.89 -14.27
C LEU A 223 49.89 63.27 -14.15
N GLN A 224 48.76 63.37 -13.45
CA GLN A 224 48.10 64.63 -13.12
C GLN A 224 48.96 65.50 -12.18
N ILE A 225 49.60 64.90 -11.16
CA ILE A 225 50.58 65.60 -10.31
C ILE A 225 51.75 66.11 -11.16
N TRP A 226 52.28 65.28 -12.06
CA TRP A 226 53.39 65.67 -12.94
C TRP A 226 53.00 66.78 -13.91
N GLN A 227 51.78 66.76 -14.47
CA GLN A 227 51.23 67.86 -15.27
C GLN A 227 51.13 69.15 -14.43
N ASN A 228 50.55 69.10 -13.24
CA ASN A 228 50.47 70.24 -12.32
C ASN A 228 51.86 70.81 -11.97
N VAL A 229 52.86 69.95 -11.75
CA VAL A 229 54.26 70.36 -11.50
C VAL A 229 54.90 70.97 -12.75
N ASN A 230 54.68 70.38 -13.93
CA ASN A 230 55.18 70.90 -15.20
C ASN A 230 54.57 72.28 -15.53
N ASP A 231 53.27 72.47 -15.29
CA ASP A 231 52.62 73.76 -15.45
C ASP A 231 53.06 74.76 -14.37
N MET A 232 53.39 74.31 -13.15
CA MET A 232 54.06 75.15 -12.14
C MET A 232 55.47 75.57 -12.59
N ILE A 233 56.19 74.71 -13.31
CA ILE A 233 57.50 75.00 -13.90
C ILE A 233 57.35 76.01 -15.04
N LYS A 234 56.46 75.80 -16.02
CA LYS A 234 56.17 76.79 -17.08
C LYS A 234 55.76 78.15 -16.51
N ASN A 235 54.89 78.16 -15.49
CA ASN A 235 54.48 79.40 -14.79
C ASN A 235 55.63 80.06 -14.01
N ARG A 236 56.72 79.35 -13.70
CA ARG A 236 57.97 79.92 -13.17
C ARG A 236 58.89 80.37 -14.29
N GLU A 237 59.01 79.61 -15.38
CA GLU A 237 59.79 79.97 -16.56
C GLU A 237 59.27 81.25 -17.21
N GLU A 238 57.96 81.39 -17.41
CA GLU A 238 57.34 82.66 -17.84
C GLU A 238 57.66 83.83 -16.91
N LYS A 239 57.69 83.60 -15.59
CA LYS A 239 58.03 84.65 -14.61
C LYS A 239 59.51 84.99 -14.67
N VAL A 240 60.37 84.00 -14.87
CA VAL A 240 61.81 84.18 -15.11
C VAL A 240 62.04 84.93 -16.42
N GLU A 241 61.30 84.65 -17.49
CA GLU A 241 61.39 85.37 -18.76
C GLU A 241 60.93 86.82 -18.62
N LYS A 242 59.79 87.06 -17.97
CA LYS A 242 59.30 88.42 -17.64
C LYS A 242 60.29 89.19 -16.74
N ILE A 243 61.05 88.49 -15.89
CA ILE A 243 62.15 89.08 -15.11
C ILE A 243 63.39 89.34 -15.97
N LYS A 244 63.76 88.44 -16.90
CA LYS A 244 64.82 88.68 -17.90
C LYS A 244 64.49 89.87 -18.78
N GLU A 245 63.27 89.98 -19.32
CA GLU A 245 62.79 91.12 -20.11
C GLU A 245 62.92 92.44 -19.33
N GLN A 246 62.63 92.44 -18.02
CA GLN A 246 62.84 93.61 -17.16
C GLN A 246 64.33 93.90 -16.92
N ILE A 247 65.16 92.86 -16.74
CA ILE A 247 66.61 92.97 -16.60
C ILE A 247 67.26 93.49 -17.90
N ASP A 248 66.83 93.02 -19.06
CA ASP A 248 67.38 93.42 -20.35
C ASP A 248 66.84 94.79 -20.78
N SER A 249 65.57 95.12 -20.47
CA SER A 249 65.05 96.50 -20.58
C SER A 249 65.81 97.48 -19.68
N THR A 250 66.26 97.07 -18.49
CA THR A 250 67.08 97.92 -17.62
C THR A 250 68.55 97.97 -18.03
N LYS A 251 69.14 96.87 -18.52
CA LYS A 251 70.45 96.88 -19.20
C LYS A 251 70.43 97.77 -20.43
N ASP A 252 69.38 97.75 -21.24
CA ASP A 252 69.29 98.57 -22.44
C ASP A 252 69.03 100.04 -22.11
N LYS A 253 68.27 100.35 -21.06
CA LYS A 253 68.23 101.72 -20.50
C LYS A 253 69.63 102.15 -20.03
N MET A 254 70.36 101.29 -19.34
CA MET A 254 71.74 101.54 -18.89
C MET A 254 72.73 101.68 -20.06
N ARG A 255 72.56 100.90 -21.14
CA ARG A 255 73.32 101.04 -22.39
C ARG A 255 72.96 102.32 -23.12
N HIS A 256 71.70 102.75 -23.13
CA HIS A 256 71.32 104.03 -23.72
C HIS A 256 71.89 105.22 -22.91
N THR A 257 71.96 105.14 -21.58
CA THR A 257 72.66 106.16 -20.78
C THR A 257 74.18 106.10 -20.96
N LEU A 258 74.76 104.89 -21.09
CA LEU A 258 76.19 104.72 -21.39
C LEU A 258 76.55 105.20 -22.80
N VAL A 259 75.72 104.96 -23.81
CA VAL A 259 75.90 105.46 -25.18
C VAL A 259 75.73 106.98 -25.23
N LYS A 260 74.83 107.56 -24.43
CA LYS A 260 74.77 109.02 -24.25
C LYS A 260 76.04 109.56 -23.58
N TYR A 261 76.59 108.85 -22.58
CA TYR A 261 77.84 109.23 -21.94
C TYR A 261 79.04 109.12 -22.90
N ILE A 262 79.17 108.00 -23.62
CA ILE A 262 80.20 107.77 -24.64
C ILE A 262 80.03 108.71 -25.85
N ALA A 263 78.82 109.16 -26.18
CA ALA A 263 78.60 110.20 -27.19
C ALA A 263 79.08 111.57 -26.67
N LEU A 264 78.89 111.87 -25.38
CA LEU A 264 79.43 113.07 -24.74
C LEU A 264 80.97 113.01 -24.70
N GLU A 265 81.53 111.89 -24.27
CA GLU A 265 82.96 111.58 -24.23
C GLU A 265 83.59 111.64 -25.63
N LYS A 266 82.95 111.06 -26.66
CA LYS A 266 83.39 111.21 -28.06
C LYS A 266 83.22 112.62 -28.62
N SER A 267 82.26 113.40 -28.15
CA SER A 267 82.18 114.83 -28.51
C SER A 267 83.31 115.63 -27.87
N PHE A 268 83.72 115.25 -26.65
CA PHE A 268 84.87 115.83 -25.94
C PHE A 268 86.21 115.39 -26.56
N ASP A 269 86.34 114.12 -26.97
CA ASP A 269 87.52 113.61 -27.69
C ASP A 269 87.61 114.16 -29.12
N ALA A 270 86.48 114.37 -29.81
CA ALA A 270 86.47 115.08 -31.10
C ALA A 270 86.92 116.54 -30.91
N LEU A 271 86.43 117.22 -29.87
CA LEU A 271 86.90 118.56 -29.49
C LEU A 271 88.41 118.56 -29.17
N ASN A 272 88.91 117.55 -28.46
CA ASN A 272 90.34 117.38 -28.17
C ASN A 272 91.18 117.00 -29.39
N GLN A 273 90.62 116.32 -30.39
CA GLN A 273 91.30 116.01 -31.66
C GLN A 273 91.34 117.22 -32.59
N GLU A 274 90.29 118.04 -32.64
CA GLU A 274 90.36 119.39 -33.23
C GLU A 274 91.41 120.22 -32.50
N ASN A 275 91.37 120.27 -31.16
CA ASN A 275 92.33 121.02 -30.36
C ASN A 275 93.78 120.56 -30.61
N ASN A 276 94.03 119.25 -30.69
CA ASN A 276 95.36 118.71 -31.02
C ASN A 276 95.79 119.04 -32.46
N TYR A 277 94.87 119.03 -33.43
CA TYR A 277 95.15 119.50 -34.79
C TYR A 277 95.51 121.00 -34.80
N TYR A 278 94.78 121.83 -34.05
CA TYR A 278 95.12 123.24 -33.85
C TYR A 278 96.44 123.43 -33.08
N VAL A 279 96.80 122.54 -32.14
CA VAL A 279 98.07 122.59 -31.39
C VAL A 279 99.28 122.19 -32.25
N GLU A 280 99.19 121.17 -33.11
CA GLU A 280 100.27 120.89 -34.08
C GLU A 280 100.40 122.01 -35.13
N HIS A 281 99.29 122.69 -35.48
CA HIS A 281 99.33 123.89 -36.31
C HIS A 281 99.94 125.09 -35.56
N ALA A 282 99.63 125.26 -34.28
CA ALA A 282 100.16 126.30 -33.41
C ALA A 282 101.67 126.13 -33.19
N ALA A 283 102.17 124.92 -32.95
CA ALA A 283 103.60 124.65 -32.81
C ALA A 283 104.42 125.01 -34.07
N ARG A 284 103.79 125.00 -35.26
CA ARG A 284 104.38 125.52 -36.51
C ARG A 284 104.27 127.04 -36.68
N LEU A 285 103.36 127.69 -35.95
CA LEU A 285 103.17 129.14 -35.94
C LEU A 285 103.98 129.83 -34.83
N GLU A 286 104.23 129.17 -33.69
CA GLU A 286 105.10 129.66 -32.62
C GLU A 286 106.53 129.95 -33.13
N SER A 287 107.01 129.19 -34.11
CA SER A 287 108.30 129.47 -34.77
C SER A 287 108.34 130.79 -35.58
N LYS A 288 107.20 131.47 -35.74
CA LYS A 288 107.05 132.80 -36.39
C LYS A 288 106.59 133.90 -35.42
N GLN A 289 106.36 133.56 -34.15
CA GLN A 289 105.72 134.43 -33.17
C GLN A 289 106.39 135.81 -32.94
N PRO A 290 107.73 135.98 -32.86
CA PRO A 290 108.30 137.30 -32.62
C PRO A 290 108.03 138.29 -33.77
N ILE A 291 107.94 137.81 -35.01
CA ILE A 291 107.62 138.65 -36.19
C ILE A 291 106.13 138.99 -36.23
N LEU A 292 105.27 138.13 -35.65
CA LEU A 292 103.83 138.38 -35.55
C LEU A 292 103.48 139.33 -34.39
N LEU A 293 104.25 139.37 -33.31
CA LEU A 293 104.02 140.28 -32.18
C LEU A 293 104.17 141.76 -32.58
N GLU A 294 105.20 142.12 -33.35
CA GLU A 294 105.40 143.47 -33.89
C GLU A 294 104.22 143.93 -34.79
N ASN A 295 103.64 142.99 -35.55
CA ASN A 295 102.43 143.25 -36.34
C ASN A 295 101.17 143.35 -35.45
N LEU A 296 101.06 142.54 -34.39
CA LEU A 296 99.91 142.55 -33.47
C LEU A 296 99.83 143.82 -32.61
N GLU A 297 100.94 144.49 -32.28
CA GLU A 297 100.88 145.80 -31.61
C GLU A 297 100.24 146.86 -32.53
N SER A 298 100.63 146.90 -33.81
CA SER A 298 99.97 147.77 -34.80
C SER A 298 98.49 147.42 -35.04
N LEU A 299 98.13 146.13 -34.93
CA LEU A 299 96.74 145.69 -35.06
C LEU A 299 95.91 146.04 -33.81
N ASN A 300 96.52 146.07 -32.62
CA ASN A 300 95.84 146.42 -31.37
C ASN A 300 95.42 147.90 -31.32
N GLU A 301 96.18 148.82 -31.91
CA GLU A 301 95.71 150.22 -32.06
C GLU A 301 94.47 150.31 -32.95
N ILE A 302 94.39 149.48 -34.00
CA ILE A 302 93.23 149.40 -34.90
C ILE A 302 92.03 148.73 -34.19
N ILE A 303 92.26 147.63 -33.47
CA ILE A 303 91.22 146.94 -32.67
C ILE A 303 90.64 147.89 -31.62
N LYS A 304 91.48 148.68 -30.93
CA LYS A 304 91.02 149.65 -29.93
C LYS A 304 90.15 150.78 -30.53
N ASN A 305 90.33 151.12 -31.80
CA ASN A 305 89.40 152.01 -32.51
C ASN A 305 88.07 151.31 -32.81
N PHE A 306 88.10 150.04 -33.24
CA PHE A 306 86.88 149.24 -33.45
C PHE A 306 86.14 148.88 -32.15
N GLU A 307 86.81 148.79 -30.99
CA GLU A 307 86.15 148.59 -29.70
C GLU A 307 85.30 149.81 -29.30
N ASN A 308 85.81 151.03 -29.54
CA ASN A 308 85.04 152.26 -29.33
C ASN A 308 83.81 152.30 -30.27
N GLU A 309 83.98 151.94 -31.55
CA GLU A 309 82.88 151.87 -32.52
C GLU A 309 81.83 150.80 -32.11
N ALA A 310 82.29 149.61 -31.73
CA ALA A 310 81.45 148.53 -31.22
C ALA A 310 80.70 148.92 -29.95
N GLU A 311 81.28 149.73 -29.05
CA GLU A 311 80.58 150.18 -27.84
C GLU A 311 79.45 151.19 -28.16
N THR A 312 79.59 152.01 -29.21
CA THR A 312 78.46 152.83 -29.71
C THR A 312 77.35 151.98 -30.33
N LEU A 313 77.69 150.95 -31.12
CA LEU A 313 76.72 149.98 -31.65
C LEU A 313 76.02 149.20 -30.52
N LYS A 314 76.73 148.89 -29.43
CA LYS A 314 76.20 148.21 -28.24
C LYS A 314 75.21 149.07 -27.44
N GLN A 315 75.26 150.40 -27.58
CA GLN A 315 74.22 151.30 -27.08
C GLN A 315 72.98 151.32 -27.99
N GLN A 316 73.16 151.28 -29.32
CA GLN A 316 72.04 151.18 -30.27
C GLN A 316 71.28 149.85 -30.13
N VAL A 317 71.99 148.72 -29.94
CA VAL A 317 71.36 147.41 -29.68
C VAL A 317 70.48 147.45 -28.42
N LYS A 318 70.92 148.13 -27.35
CA LYS A 318 70.10 148.28 -26.12
C LYS A 318 68.84 149.12 -26.32
N GLN A 319 68.80 150.03 -27.30
CA GLN A 319 67.56 150.71 -27.69
C GLN A 319 66.63 149.75 -28.46
N LEU A 320 67.17 148.93 -29.36
CA LEU A 320 66.38 147.92 -30.11
C LEU A 320 65.83 146.81 -29.19
N GLU A 321 66.57 146.38 -28.16
CA GLU A 321 66.08 145.43 -27.15
C GLU A 321 64.89 146.00 -26.36
N TYR A 322 64.92 147.30 -26.04
CA TYR A 322 63.80 147.98 -25.40
C TYR A 322 62.57 148.02 -26.33
N GLU A 323 62.73 148.40 -27.60
CA GLU A 323 61.63 148.40 -28.59
C GLU A 323 61.05 147.00 -28.82
N PHE A 324 61.90 145.96 -28.86
CA PHE A 324 61.46 144.57 -28.98
C PHE A 324 60.61 144.12 -27.78
N SER A 325 60.97 144.53 -26.56
CA SER A 325 60.18 144.24 -25.35
C SER A 325 58.76 144.84 -25.40
N VAL A 326 58.60 146.02 -26.01
CA VAL A 326 57.29 146.66 -26.21
C VAL A 326 56.44 145.91 -27.25
N GLN A 327 57.07 145.32 -28.27
CA GLN A 327 56.36 144.55 -29.31
C GLN A 327 55.94 143.13 -28.84
N THR A 328 56.65 142.51 -27.90
CA THR A 328 56.23 141.21 -27.35
C THR A 328 55.00 141.32 -26.45
N LEU A 329 54.82 142.44 -25.73
CA LEU A 329 53.60 142.72 -24.97
C LEU A 329 52.37 142.84 -25.89
N LYS A 330 52.44 143.64 -26.96
CA LYS A 330 51.34 143.79 -27.95
C LYS A 330 50.90 142.47 -28.58
N ASN A 331 51.83 141.55 -28.83
CA ASN A 331 51.52 140.25 -29.41
C ASN A 331 50.74 139.32 -28.46
N ASN A 332 50.79 139.53 -27.15
CA ASN A 332 49.98 138.78 -26.19
C ASN A 332 48.55 139.34 -26.07
N GLU A 333 48.38 140.66 -26.12
CA GLU A 333 47.05 141.30 -26.16
C GLU A 333 46.24 140.85 -27.40
N LEU A 334 46.91 140.76 -28.56
CA LEU A 334 46.30 140.29 -29.80
C LEU A 334 45.81 138.84 -29.75
N LYS A 335 46.42 137.96 -28.93
CA LYS A 335 45.95 136.57 -28.77
C LYS A 335 44.59 136.48 -28.07
N GLN A 336 44.36 137.24 -27.00
CA GLN A 336 43.05 137.25 -26.31
C GLN A 336 41.93 137.83 -27.20
N SER A 337 42.28 138.66 -28.19
CA SER A 337 41.34 139.16 -29.21
C SER A 337 40.89 138.08 -30.21
N ILE A 338 41.65 136.98 -30.38
CA ILE A 338 41.30 135.91 -31.32
C ILE A 338 40.26 134.97 -30.72
N GLU A 339 40.46 134.52 -29.47
CA GLU A 339 39.57 133.61 -28.76
C GLU A 339 38.16 134.21 -28.50
N THR A 340 38.06 135.54 -28.41
CA THR A 340 36.79 136.26 -28.21
C THR A 340 36.02 136.52 -29.51
N ASN A 341 36.62 136.26 -30.67
CA ASN A 341 35.97 136.41 -31.98
C ASN A 341 35.53 135.07 -32.59
N THR A 342 36.18 133.96 -32.27
CA THR A 342 35.71 132.61 -32.69
C THR A 342 34.33 132.27 -32.13
N ALA A 343 33.98 132.76 -30.93
CA ALA A 343 32.64 132.59 -30.33
C ALA A 343 31.50 133.30 -31.09
N LYS A 344 31.80 134.27 -31.97
CA LYS A 344 30.81 135.00 -32.79
C LYS A 344 30.60 134.37 -34.17
N LEU A 345 31.32 133.30 -34.48
CA LEU A 345 31.39 132.73 -35.83
C LEU A 345 30.15 131.89 -36.20
N GLN A 346 29.40 131.36 -35.23
CA GLN A 346 28.33 130.40 -35.48
C GLN A 346 27.10 130.94 -36.26
N PRO A 347 26.42 132.04 -35.85
CA PRO A 347 25.18 132.46 -36.53
C PRO A 347 25.41 133.04 -37.93
N LEU A 348 26.63 133.51 -38.25
CA LEU A 348 26.97 134.07 -39.56
C LEU A 348 27.24 133.00 -40.65
N ILE A 349 27.31 131.72 -40.27
CA ILE A 349 27.52 130.59 -41.19
C ILE A 349 26.22 130.25 -41.93
N GLU A 350 25.06 130.27 -41.24
CA GLU A 350 23.77 129.92 -41.83
C GLU A 350 23.28 130.94 -42.87
N GLU A 351 23.68 132.20 -42.75
CA GLU A 351 23.31 133.27 -43.69
C GLU A 351 24.23 133.30 -44.93
N ASN A 352 25.54 133.01 -44.77
CA ASN A 352 26.47 132.91 -45.89
C ASN A 352 26.17 131.75 -46.85
N MET A 353 25.54 130.67 -46.37
CA MET A 353 25.07 129.56 -47.22
C MET A 353 24.12 130.01 -48.34
N LYS A 354 23.49 131.20 -48.25
CA LYS A 354 22.60 131.76 -49.30
C LYS A 354 23.27 132.80 -50.19
N LEU A 355 24.53 133.15 -49.95
CA LEU A 355 25.32 134.10 -50.74
C LEU A 355 26.42 133.43 -51.57
N HIS A 356 26.88 132.24 -51.18
CA HIS A 356 27.92 131.51 -51.90
C HIS A 356 27.51 131.09 -53.34
N ASP A 357 26.21 130.95 -53.61
CA ASP A 357 25.64 130.52 -54.90
C ASP A 357 25.81 131.50 -56.08
N LYS A 358 26.45 132.68 -55.88
CA LYS A 358 26.39 133.77 -56.87
C LYS A 358 27.70 134.33 -57.45
N LEU A 359 28.88 134.10 -56.86
CA LEU A 359 30.10 134.78 -57.31
C LEU A 359 31.37 133.99 -56.95
N GLY A 360 32.12 133.38 -57.88
CA GLY A 360 31.99 133.34 -59.34
C GLY A 360 32.92 134.32 -60.07
N THR A 361 33.18 135.51 -59.51
CA THR A 361 33.99 136.56 -60.18
C THR A 361 34.82 137.42 -59.21
N THR A 362 35.71 136.80 -58.45
CA THR A 362 37.01 137.42 -58.07
C THR A 362 38.16 136.48 -58.39
N GLU A 363 38.14 135.99 -59.64
CA GLU A 363 39.37 135.60 -60.31
C GLU A 363 40.37 136.77 -60.26
N ILE A 364 41.65 136.43 -60.06
CA ILE A 364 42.84 137.22 -60.38
C ILE A 364 43.18 138.38 -59.39
N GLU A 365 44.44 138.33 -58.90
CA GLU A 365 45.20 139.36 -58.16
C GLU A 365 44.86 139.68 -56.68
N LYS A 366 45.84 139.50 -55.77
CA LYS A 366 45.68 139.37 -54.29
C LYS A 366 44.78 138.19 -53.85
N MET A 367 44.43 137.38 -54.84
CA MET A 367 43.30 136.45 -54.89
C MET A 367 43.73 135.31 -55.84
N THR A 368 42.83 134.80 -56.68
CA THR A 368 43.06 133.65 -57.60
C THR A 368 43.15 132.30 -56.89
N ALA A 369 42.77 131.23 -57.60
CA ALA A 369 42.44 129.93 -57.00
C ALA A 369 43.62 129.08 -56.50
N GLU A 370 44.86 129.48 -56.79
CA GLU A 370 46.02 128.55 -56.80
C GLU A 370 46.38 127.94 -55.42
N GLN A 371 46.19 128.66 -54.31
CA GLN A 371 46.51 128.11 -52.98
C GLN A 371 45.38 127.25 -52.38
N ARG A 372 44.13 127.39 -52.86
CA ARG A 372 43.05 126.45 -52.53
C ARG A 372 42.99 125.27 -53.50
N CYS A 373 43.52 125.43 -54.71
CA CYS A 373 43.98 124.31 -55.51
C CYS A 373 45.03 123.56 -54.69
N LYS A 374 46.18 124.15 -54.31
CA LYS A 374 47.28 123.43 -53.64
C LYS A 374 46.89 122.51 -52.47
N THR A 375 45.95 122.86 -51.58
CA THR A 375 45.54 121.93 -50.50
C THR A 375 44.51 120.87 -50.94
N ALA A 376 43.63 121.17 -51.89
CA ALA A 376 42.75 120.17 -52.51
C ALA A 376 43.51 119.26 -53.49
N GLU A 377 44.50 119.82 -54.20
CA GLU A 377 45.50 119.16 -55.01
C GLU A 377 46.47 118.36 -54.16
N GLU A 378 46.84 118.77 -52.94
CA GLU A 378 47.64 117.92 -52.04
C GLU A 378 46.84 116.69 -51.61
N ILE A 379 45.54 116.83 -51.31
CA ILE A 379 44.69 115.66 -50.99
C ILE A 379 44.38 114.83 -52.25
N TYR A 380 44.22 115.45 -53.43
CA TYR A 380 43.96 114.76 -54.70
C TYR A 380 45.23 114.18 -55.34
N GLU A 381 46.41 114.75 -55.11
CA GLU A 381 47.74 114.19 -55.46
C GLU A 381 48.22 113.21 -54.41
N MET A 382 47.80 113.29 -53.14
CA MET A 382 47.96 112.18 -52.19
C MET A 382 47.02 111.03 -52.55
N GLY A 383 45.77 111.32 -52.95
CA GLY A 383 44.82 110.33 -53.47
C GLY A 383 45.28 109.70 -54.78
N LYS A 384 45.79 110.50 -55.73
CA LYS A 384 46.47 110.01 -56.94
C LYS A 384 47.77 109.30 -56.59
N LYS A 385 48.57 109.73 -55.62
CA LYS A 385 49.79 109.01 -55.21
C LYS A 385 49.43 107.65 -54.66
N MET A 386 48.51 107.54 -53.71
CA MET A 386 48.01 106.26 -53.23
C MET A 386 47.46 105.41 -54.40
N LEU A 387 46.59 105.96 -55.25
CA LEU A 387 46.06 105.23 -56.41
C LEU A 387 47.14 104.88 -57.46
N LYS A 388 48.19 105.68 -57.58
CA LYS A 388 49.35 105.48 -58.47
C LYS A 388 50.41 104.60 -57.83
N GLU A 389 50.47 104.48 -56.51
CA GLU A 389 51.34 103.58 -55.76
C GLU A 389 50.70 102.20 -55.72
N GLU A 390 49.38 102.11 -55.54
CA GLU A 390 48.58 100.91 -55.81
C GLU A 390 48.60 100.53 -57.29
N LEU A 391 48.46 101.46 -58.26
CA LEU A 391 48.65 101.14 -59.69
C LEU A 391 50.12 100.87 -60.04
N ASN A 392 51.10 101.41 -59.32
CA ASN A 392 52.51 101.08 -59.50
C ASN A 392 52.82 99.70 -58.90
N GLU A 393 52.20 99.29 -57.79
CA GLU A 393 52.35 97.95 -57.23
C GLU A 393 51.53 96.92 -58.01
N ILE A 394 50.33 97.26 -58.50
CA ILE A 394 49.60 96.44 -59.48
C ILE A 394 50.42 96.33 -60.76
N THR A 395 50.92 97.41 -61.36
CA THR A 395 51.77 97.29 -62.56
C THR A 395 53.17 96.74 -62.27
N ARG A 396 53.68 96.78 -61.04
CA ARG A 396 54.90 96.07 -60.61
C ARG A 396 54.62 94.59 -60.45
N ILE A 397 53.48 94.19 -59.91
CA ILE A 397 53.03 92.80 -59.84
C ILE A 397 52.74 92.30 -61.24
N GLU A 398 51.99 93.01 -62.09
CA GLU A 398 51.76 92.65 -63.49
C GLU A 398 53.06 92.64 -64.30
N THR A 399 54.00 93.57 -64.10
CA THR A 399 55.30 93.51 -64.79
C THR A 399 56.24 92.48 -64.19
N MET A 400 56.12 92.08 -62.93
CA MET A 400 56.84 90.95 -62.34
C MET A 400 56.23 89.62 -62.77
N THR A 401 54.91 89.49 -62.86
CA THR A 401 54.18 88.34 -63.40
C THR A 401 54.35 88.23 -64.91
N ARG A 402 54.47 89.35 -65.63
CA ARG A 402 54.85 89.37 -67.05
C ARG A 402 56.34 89.16 -67.26
N LYS A 403 57.23 89.58 -66.35
CA LYS A 403 58.66 89.23 -66.37
C LYS A 403 58.85 87.75 -66.07
N LEU A 404 58.31 87.23 -64.98
CA LEU A 404 58.30 85.80 -64.65
C LEU A 404 57.55 84.99 -65.70
N GLY A 405 56.49 85.51 -66.31
CA GLY A 405 55.79 84.89 -67.44
C GLY A 405 56.64 84.87 -68.71
N ILE A 406 57.38 85.94 -69.00
CA ILE A 406 58.35 86.00 -70.10
C ILE A 406 59.54 85.09 -69.79
N GLU A 407 60.13 85.12 -68.61
CA GLU A 407 61.21 84.25 -68.14
C GLU A 407 60.77 82.78 -68.14
N ILE A 408 59.55 82.45 -67.76
CA ILE A 408 59.00 81.09 -67.87
C ILE A 408 58.79 80.74 -69.35
N SER A 409 58.31 81.66 -70.20
CA SER A 409 58.19 81.40 -71.65
C SER A 409 59.56 81.26 -72.33
N GLU A 410 60.56 82.05 -71.92
CA GLU A 410 61.94 82.02 -72.36
C GLU A 410 62.67 80.80 -71.81
N LEU A 411 62.35 80.33 -70.60
CA LEU A 411 62.91 79.09 -70.04
C LEU A 411 62.21 77.88 -70.65
N GLN A 412 60.93 77.96 -71.03
CA GLN A 412 60.26 76.92 -71.81
C GLN A 412 60.74 76.92 -73.26
N GLU A 413 61.04 78.07 -73.85
CA GLU A 413 61.61 78.18 -75.20
C GLU A 413 63.09 77.79 -75.20
N LYS A 414 63.89 78.24 -74.23
CA LYS A 414 65.27 77.75 -74.01
C LYS A 414 65.28 76.27 -73.73
N ASN A 415 64.38 75.72 -72.90
CA ASN A 415 64.29 74.27 -72.67
C ASN A 415 63.81 73.52 -73.92
N LYS A 416 62.87 74.05 -74.72
CA LYS A 416 62.53 73.47 -76.04
C LYS A 416 63.70 73.54 -77.03
N LEU A 417 64.46 74.63 -77.02
CA LEU A 417 65.60 74.87 -77.91
C LEU A 417 66.84 74.11 -77.40
N GLU A 418 66.93 73.79 -76.11
CA GLU A 418 67.89 72.88 -75.49
C GLU A 418 67.48 71.42 -75.66
N GLN A 419 66.19 71.09 -75.71
CA GLN A 419 65.68 69.77 -76.12
C GLN A 419 65.91 69.54 -77.62
N LEU A 420 65.68 70.54 -78.46
CA LEU A 420 66.05 70.50 -79.87
C LEU A 420 67.57 70.44 -80.03
N LYS A 421 68.36 71.25 -79.30
CA LYS A 421 69.83 71.08 -79.27
C LYS A 421 70.26 69.73 -78.71
N LEU A 422 69.55 69.11 -77.77
CA LEU A 422 69.86 67.77 -77.27
C LEU A 422 69.45 66.69 -78.27
N GLN A 423 68.38 66.91 -79.05
CA GLN A 423 67.98 66.04 -80.15
C GLN A 423 68.94 66.17 -81.33
N ASP A 424 69.41 67.38 -81.63
CA ASP A 424 70.44 67.70 -82.62
C ASP A 424 71.83 67.27 -82.15
N LEU A 425 72.14 67.36 -80.85
CA LEU A 425 73.38 66.81 -80.27
C LEU A 425 73.30 65.30 -80.12
N ASN A 426 72.13 64.66 -80.00
CA ASN A 426 72.01 63.20 -80.00
C ASN A 426 71.97 62.64 -81.43
N SER A 427 71.33 63.32 -82.39
CA SER A 427 71.42 62.96 -83.81
C SER A 427 72.83 63.22 -84.32
N ARG A 428 73.47 64.33 -83.94
CA ARG A 428 74.88 64.59 -84.22
C ARG A 428 75.84 63.78 -83.37
N ALA A 429 75.49 63.31 -82.17
CA ALA A 429 76.34 62.35 -81.44
C ALA A 429 76.22 60.94 -82.01
N THR A 430 75.05 60.52 -82.52
CA THR A 430 74.93 59.25 -83.24
C THR A 430 75.52 59.32 -84.65
N GLU A 431 75.42 60.47 -85.33
CA GLU A 431 76.15 60.72 -86.58
C GLU A 431 77.65 60.82 -86.33
N LEU A 432 78.11 61.53 -85.29
CA LEU A 432 79.52 61.55 -84.88
C LEU A 432 79.97 60.18 -84.36
N TYR A 433 79.12 59.35 -83.77
CA TYR A 433 79.46 57.98 -83.37
C TYR A 433 79.59 57.07 -84.60
N ASN A 434 78.73 57.24 -85.60
CA ASN A 434 78.86 56.57 -86.90
C ASN A 434 80.07 57.07 -87.69
N GLN A 435 80.37 58.38 -87.64
CA GLN A 435 81.59 58.96 -88.20
C GLN A 435 82.83 58.58 -87.38
N ILE A 436 82.74 58.36 -86.07
CA ILE A 436 83.83 57.82 -85.24
C ILE A 436 84.04 56.35 -85.57
N ASN A 437 82.99 55.54 -85.78
CA ASN A 437 83.13 54.15 -86.20
C ASN A 437 83.70 54.04 -87.62
N LEU A 438 83.26 54.90 -88.55
CA LEU A 438 83.86 55.02 -89.90
C LEU A 438 85.30 55.53 -89.82
N LYS A 439 85.57 56.60 -89.07
CA LYS A 439 86.93 57.11 -88.89
C LYS A 439 87.81 56.18 -88.08
N GLU A 440 87.28 55.32 -87.22
CA GLU A 440 88.04 54.25 -86.55
C GLU A 440 88.31 53.08 -87.49
N ALA A 441 87.43 52.77 -88.46
CA ALA A 441 87.72 51.83 -89.52
C ALA A 441 88.78 52.39 -90.46
N GLU A 442 88.56 53.61 -91.00
CA GLU A 442 89.52 54.35 -91.81
C GLU A 442 90.83 54.60 -91.05
N LEU A 443 90.85 54.75 -89.72
CA LEU A 443 92.06 54.95 -88.91
C LEU A 443 92.66 53.62 -88.42
N LYS A 444 91.96 52.48 -88.53
CA LYS A 444 92.57 51.15 -88.45
C LYS A 444 93.25 50.81 -89.79
N GLU A 445 92.62 51.11 -90.91
CA GLU A 445 93.24 51.05 -92.24
C GLU A 445 94.38 52.07 -92.39
N SER A 446 94.17 53.32 -91.95
CA SER A 446 95.21 54.34 -91.98
C SER A 446 96.30 54.08 -90.96
N ARG A 447 96.06 53.43 -89.80
CA ARG A 447 97.17 52.96 -88.93
C ARG A 447 97.91 51.78 -89.52
N LEU A 448 97.28 50.93 -90.33
CA LEU A 448 97.98 49.88 -91.09
C LEU A 448 98.83 50.50 -92.20
N LEU A 449 98.29 51.50 -92.91
CA LEU A 449 99.01 52.26 -93.93
C LEU A 449 100.13 53.12 -93.32
N GLU A 450 99.88 53.78 -92.19
CA GLU A 450 100.80 54.61 -91.42
C GLU A 450 101.87 53.74 -90.76
N PHE A 451 101.57 52.55 -90.24
CA PHE A 451 102.59 51.61 -89.77
C PHE A 451 103.51 51.11 -90.90
N ASN A 452 102.93 50.83 -92.09
CA ASN A 452 103.72 50.47 -93.27
C ASN A 452 104.56 51.66 -93.76
N LEU A 453 103.98 52.85 -93.82
CA LEU A 453 104.66 54.10 -94.19
C LEU A 453 105.66 54.55 -93.11
N GLU A 454 105.48 54.21 -91.84
CA GLU A 454 106.43 54.44 -90.75
C GLU A 454 107.60 53.46 -90.85
N MET A 455 107.38 52.20 -91.26
CA MET A 455 108.48 51.30 -91.60
C MET A 455 109.25 51.82 -92.84
N ASP A 456 108.55 52.20 -93.91
CA ASP A 456 109.17 52.80 -95.10
C ASP A 456 109.87 54.14 -94.75
N LEU A 457 109.32 54.95 -93.86
CA LEU A 457 109.87 56.22 -93.40
C LEU A 457 110.99 56.03 -92.38
N VAL A 458 111.03 54.96 -91.60
CA VAL A 458 112.18 54.57 -90.75
C VAL A 458 113.33 54.09 -91.64
N ASP A 459 113.08 53.27 -92.64
CA ASP A 459 114.11 52.87 -93.62
C ASP A 459 114.59 54.06 -94.48
N CYS A 460 113.68 54.97 -94.86
CA CYS A 460 114.04 56.19 -95.56
C CYS A 460 114.77 57.19 -94.67
N THR A 461 114.35 57.43 -93.42
CA THR A 461 115.03 58.36 -92.49
C THR A 461 116.32 57.77 -91.93
N HIS A 462 116.47 56.45 -91.83
CA HIS A 462 117.76 55.84 -91.55
C HIS A 462 118.76 56.13 -92.69
N ARG A 463 118.31 56.05 -93.95
CA ARG A 463 119.09 56.54 -95.11
C ARG A 463 119.30 58.05 -95.11
N LEU A 464 118.28 58.85 -94.75
CA LEU A 464 118.30 60.31 -94.82
C LEU A 464 119.23 60.91 -93.74
N ASN A 465 119.18 60.41 -92.50
CA ASN A 465 120.08 60.80 -91.41
C ASN A 465 121.55 60.38 -91.64
N ILE A 466 121.83 59.50 -92.61
CA ILE A 466 123.19 59.19 -93.08
C ILE A 466 123.66 60.17 -94.17
N LEU A 467 122.73 60.89 -94.83
CA LEU A 467 123.00 61.82 -95.94
C LEU A 467 122.94 63.30 -95.54
N GLU A 468 122.00 63.70 -94.67
CA GLU A 468 121.85 65.07 -94.16
C GLU A 468 122.70 65.32 -92.90
N GLY A 469 124.02 65.21 -93.05
CA GLY A 469 125.00 65.47 -91.99
C GLY A 469 125.09 66.95 -91.58
N VAL A 470 124.08 67.47 -90.88
CA VAL A 470 123.98 68.88 -90.48
C VAL A 470 123.98 69.03 -88.95
N SER A 471 124.94 69.80 -88.44
CA SER A 471 125.10 70.11 -87.02
C SER A 471 124.05 71.11 -86.52
N VAL A 472 123.40 70.82 -85.39
CA VAL A 472 122.41 71.71 -84.76
C VAL A 472 123.08 72.80 -83.93
N ASP A 473 122.54 74.02 -84.02
CA ASP A 473 123.00 75.21 -83.29
C ASP A 473 122.95 75.03 -81.76
N THR A 474 124.10 75.22 -81.11
CA THR A 474 124.34 74.77 -79.73
C THR A 474 123.66 75.63 -78.65
N GLU A 475 123.34 76.90 -78.93
CA GLU A 475 122.65 77.74 -77.94
C GLU A 475 121.14 77.46 -77.90
N ALA A 476 120.53 77.15 -79.04
CA ALA A 476 119.14 76.72 -79.12
C ALA A 476 118.95 75.38 -78.38
N GLN A 477 119.87 74.43 -78.59
CA GLN A 477 119.85 73.14 -77.87
C GLN A 477 119.89 73.31 -76.35
N ASN A 478 120.63 74.27 -75.80
CA ASN A 478 120.77 74.36 -74.34
C ASN A 478 119.53 74.97 -73.67
N ARG A 479 118.80 75.88 -74.32
CA ARG A 479 117.48 76.32 -73.84
C ARG A 479 116.44 75.20 -73.94
N LEU A 480 116.42 74.50 -75.08
CA LEU A 480 115.55 73.33 -75.27
C LEU A 480 115.86 72.22 -74.27
N LYS A 481 117.13 71.94 -73.91
CA LYS A 481 117.47 70.93 -72.88
C LYS A 481 117.00 71.30 -71.48
N ILE A 482 116.93 72.58 -71.13
CA ILE A 482 116.36 73.02 -69.85
C ILE A 482 114.84 72.84 -69.89
N GLN A 483 114.16 73.34 -70.92
CA GLN A 483 112.71 73.17 -71.07
C GLN A 483 112.28 71.70 -71.22
N ILE A 484 113.09 70.86 -71.87
CA ILE A 484 112.88 69.41 -71.95
C ILE A 484 112.98 68.80 -70.55
N LYS A 485 113.98 69.16 -69.73
CA LYS A 485 114.06 68.67 -68.34
C LYS A 485 112.90 69.14 -67.47
N GLU A 486 112.50 70.41 -67.57
CA GLU A 486 111.34 70.95 -66.85
C GLU A 486 110.05 70.21 -67.25
N ASN A 487 109.88 69.91 -68.55
CA ASN A 487 108.78 69.10 -69.07
C ASN A 487 108.91 67.61 -68.68
N GLU A 488 110.10 67.03 -68.62
CA GLU A 488 110.36 65.64 -68.19
C GLU A 488 110.04 65.47 -66.70
N ASP A 489 110.44 66.41 -65.85
CA ASP A 489 110.11 66.43 -64.43
C ASP A 489 108.60 66.68 -64.21
N GLU A 490 107.96 67.56 -64.99
CA GLU A 490 106.50 67.69 -64.94
C GLU A 490 105.79 66.41 -65.41
N ILE A 491 106.23 65.78 -66.52
CA ILE A 491 105.69 64.50 -67.01
C ILE A 491 105.89 63.38 -65.99
N PHE A 492 107.05 63.32 -65.32
CA PHE A 492 107.30 62.38 -64.22
C PHE A 492 106.34 62.60 -63.05
N GLN A 493 106.09 63.86 -62.68
CA GLN A 493 105.12 64.19 -61.64
C GLN A 493 103.67 63.86 -62.08
N LYS A 494 103.24 64.21 -63.31
CA LYS A 494 101.91 63.85 -63.83
C LYS A 494 101.71 62.35 -63.95
N THR A 495 102.73 61.59 -64.35
CA THR A 495 102.63 60.11 -64.48
C THR A 495 102.60 59.43 -63.10
N LYS A 496 103.34 59.96 -62.12
CA LYS A 496 103.25 59.56 -60.71
C LYS A 496 101.87 59.85 -60.14
N ASP A 497 101.28 61.01 -60.41
CA ASP A 497 99.93 61.34 -59.95
C ASP A 497 98.84 60.54 -60.69
N LEU A 498 99.00 60.29 -62.00
CA LEU A 498 98.19 59.31 -62.74
C LEU A 498 98.30 57.89 -62.18
N SER A 499 99.45 57.48 -61.62
CA SER A 499 99.57 56.17 -60.98
C SER A 499 98.78 56.08 -59.67
N LYS A 500 98.70 57.17 -58.89
CA LYS A 500 97.84 57.25 -57.69
C LYS A 500 96.38 57.18 -58.09
N ILE A 501 95.96 58.01 -59.04
CA ILE A 501 94.59 58.04 -59.58
C ILE A 501 94.19 56.66 -60.15
N LYS A 502 95.11 55.93 -60.81
CA LYS A 502 94.87 54.55 -61.27
C LYS A 502 94.80 53.52 -60.13
N ILE A 503 95.34 53.79 -58.95
CA ILE A 503 95.16 52.95 -57.75
C ILE A 503 93.82 53.29 -57.08
N GLU A 504 93.52 54.58 -56.92
CA GLU A 504 92.26 55.09 -56.38
C GLU A 504 91.06 54.60 -57.21
N ILE A 505 91.10 54.72 -58.54
CA ILE A 505 90.05 54.19 -59.44
C ILE A 505 89.88 52.67 -59.28
N ARG A 506 90.96 51.90 -59.07
CA ARG A 506 90.85 50.44 -58.82
C ARG A 506 90.26 50.14 -57.44
N ASN A 507 90.52 50.96 -56.43
CA ASN A 507 89.94 50.79 -55.09
C ASN A 507 88.46 51.16 -55.11
N LEU A 508 88.09 52.31 -55.68
CA LEU A 508 86.70 52.70 -55.94
C LEU A 508 85.96 51.65 -56.79
N SER A 509 86.61 51.06 -57.80
CA SER A 509 86.02 49.96 -58.58
C SER A 509 85.77 48.71 -57.73
N LYS A 510 86.65 48.37 -56.77
CA LYS A 510 86.42 47.26 -55.83
C LYS A 510 85.29 47.59 -54.85
N GLU A 511 85.26 48.80 -54.31
CA GLU A 511 84.22 49.29 -53.41
C GLU A 511 82.85 49.28 -54.09
N VAL A 512 82.75 49.74 -55.34
CA VAL A 512 81.52 49.64 -56.16
C VAL A 512 81.12 48.19 -56.40
N ASN A 513 82.05 47.28 -56.70
CA ASN A 513 81.72 45.85 -56.88
C ASN A 513 81.28 45.18 -55.57
N LEU A 514 81.86 45.55 -54.42
CA LEU A 514 81.43 45.06 -53.10
C LEU A 514 80.05 45.60 -52.75
N LEU A 515 79.83 46.91 -52.87
CA LEU A 515 78.52 47.54 -52.68
C LEU A 515 77.45 46.94 -53.62
N GLN A 516 77.81 46.55 -54.84
CA GLN A 516 76.87 45.91 -55.76
C GLN A 516 76.58 44.45 -55.39
N LEU A 517 77.53 43.72 -54.79
CA LEU A 517 77.24 42.43 -54.16
C LEU A 517 76.33 42.59 -52.93
N ASP A 518 76.58 43.57 -52.07
CA ASP A 518 75.76 43.87 -50.90
C ASP A 518 74.33 44.29 -51.30
N ILE A 519 74.19 45.11 -52.34
CA ILE A 519 72.89 45.48 -52.95
C ILE A 519 72.17 44.24 -53.49
N ASN A 520 72.87 43.38 -54.24
CA ASN A 520 72.29 42.14 -54.76
C ASN A 520 71.87 41.18 -53.62
N GLN A 521 72.62 41.10 -52.52
CA GLN A 521 72.24 40.32 -51.35
C GLN A 521 70.99 40.92 -50.67
N ALA A 522 71.00 42.24 -50.42
CA ALA A 522 69.87 42.94 -49.82
C ALA A 522 68.60 42.82 -50.70
N GLU A 523 68.72 42.90 -52.03
CA GLU A 523 67.59 42.68 -52.93
C GLU A 523 67.04 41.25 -52.80
N ASN A 524 67.91 40.24 -52.80
CA ASN A 524 67.51 38.84 -52.57
C ASN A 524 66.82 38.64 -51.21
N GLU A 525 67.34 39.25 -50.14
CA GLU A 525 66.73 39.21 -48.81
C GLU A 525 65.35 39.91 -48.80
N THR A 526 65.20 41.09 -49.43
CA THR A 526 63.88 41.73 -49.54
C THR A 526 62.91 40.90 -50.38
N ASN A 527 63.38 40.18 -51.41
CA ASN A 527 62.52 39.32 -52.23
C ASN A 527 62.08 38.06 -51.48
N GLN A 528 62.94 37.47 -50.65
CA GLN A 528 62.55 36.41 -49.71
C GLN A 528 61.56 36.92 -48.64
N LEU A 529 61.75 38.14 -48.13
CA LEU A 529 60.83 38.74 -47.17
C LEU A 529 59.46 39.07 -47.80
N LYS A 530 59.41 39.59 -49.03
CA LYS A 530 58.17 39.76 -49.82
C LYS A 530 57.44 38.42 -49.97
N ALA A 531 58.14 37.37 -50.39
CA ALA A 531 57.55 36.03 -50.52
C ALA A 531 56.99 35.47 -49.20
N LYS A 532 57.70 35.69 -48.06
CA LYS A 532 57.20 35.34 -46.72
C LYS A 532 55.98 36.16 -46.30
N ILE A 533 55.95 37.46 -46.63
CA ILE A 533 54.81 38.35 -46.37
C ILE A 533 53.59 37.92 -47.19
N ASP A 534 53.75 37.61 -48.48
CA ASP A 534 52.64 37.20 -49.34
C ASP A 534 52.14 35.79 -49.03
N GLY A 535 53.02 34.85 -48.68
CA GLY A 535 52.62 33.57 -48.09
C GLY A 535 51.81 33.75 -46.79
N SER A 536 52.25 34.66 -45.91
CA SER A 536 51.52 34.99 -44.68
C SER A 536 50.17 35.66 -44.96
N ARG A 537 50.08 36.54 -45.97
CA ARG A 537 48.82 37.15 -46.43
C ARG A 537 47.87 36.09 -46.98
N CYS A 538 48.36 35.12 -47.76
CA CYS A 538 47.56 34.00 -48.24
C CYS A 538 47.03 33.12 -47.10
N PHE A 539 47.87 32.83 -46.09
CA PHE A 539 47.44 32.10 -44.88
C PHE A 539 46.36 32.87 -44.10
N ILE A 540 46.56 34.19 -43.87
CA ILE A 540 45.57 35.06 -43.22
C ILE A 540 44.27 35.14 -44.03
N ALA A 541 44.33 35.19 -45.36
CA ALA A 541 43.15 35.19 -46.22
C ALA A 541 42.39 33.85 -46.17
N GLY A 542 43.11 32.72 -46.13
CA GLY A 542 42.53 31.40 -45.91
C GLY A 542 41.84 31.30 -44.54
N GLY A 543 42.55 31.71 -43.47
CA GLY A 543 42.01 31.75 -42.11
C GLY A 543 40.78 32.64 -41.98
N LYS A 544 40.75 33.82 -42.62
CA LYS A 544 39.57 34.69 -42.66
C LYS A 544 38.38 34.06 -43.38
N ARG A 545 38.59 33.32 -44.47
CA ARG A 545 37.52 32.57 -45.17
C ARG A 545 36.97 31.44 -44.30
N ALA A 546 37.85 30.64 -43.70
CA ALA A 546 37.46 29.56 -42.80
C ALA A 546 36.70 30.09 -41.56
N TYR A 547 37.16 31.20 -40.97
CA TYR A 547 36.46 31.90 -39.89
C TYR A 547 35.07 32.39 -40.32
N SER A 548 34.95 33.02 -41.50
CA SER A 548 33.65 33.48 -42.02
C SER A 548 32.67 32.31 -42.22
N GLN A 549 33.14 31.17 -42.74
CA GLN A 549 32.33 29.96 -42.90
C GLN A 549 31.91 29.36 -41.55
N ALA A 550 32.84 29.28 -40.58
CA ALA A 550 32.53 28.83 -39.23
C ALA A 550 31.54 29.78 -38.51
N GLN A 551 31.64 31.09 -38.74
CA GLN A 551 30.72 32.09 -38.21
C GLN A 551 29.33 31.98 -38.86
N GLU A 552 29.24 31.71 -40.17
CA GLU A 552 27.98 31.40 -40.84
C GLU A 552 27.32 30.13 -40.29
N GLU A 553 28.06 29.04 -40.11
CA GLU A 553 27.50 27.80 -39.55
C GLU A 553 27.12 27.96 -38.07
N TYR A 554 27.90 28.69 -37.27
CA TYR A 554 27.52 29.09 -35.91
C TYR A 554 26.20 29.87 -35.90
N ASN A 555 26.05 30.85 -36.80
CA ASN A 555 24.81 31.62 -36.93
C ASN A 555 23.63 30.73 -37.37
N LYS A 556 23.82 29.82 -38.33
CA LYS A 556 22.80 28.84 -38.76
C LYS A 556 22.39 27.91 -37.61
N CYS A 557 23.33 27.44 -36.81
CA CYS A 557 23.07 26.62 -35.62
C CYS A 557 22.36 27.41 -34.51
N THR A 558 22.74 28.68 -34.30
CA THR A 558 22.05 29.57 -33.35
C THR A 558 20.60 29.85 -33.77
N LEU A 559 20.36 30.07 -35.07
CA LEU A 559 19.00 30.22 -35.62
C LEU A 559 18.17 28.94 -35.46
N LYS A 560 18.74 27.75 -35.75
CA LYS A 560 18.10 26.45 -35.49
C LYS A 560 17.77 26.26 -34.02
N LEU A 561 18.69 26.59 -33.11
CA LEU A 561 18.49 26.50 -31.67
C LEU A 561 17.36 27.43 -31.19
N ASN A 562 17.30 28.66 -31.70
CA ASN A 562 16.24 29.61 -31.34
C ASN A 562 14.87 29.18 -31.92
N LEU A 563 14.83 28.61 -33.12
CA LEU A 563 13.62 28.02 -33.69
C LEU A 563 13.12 26.83 -32.85
N LEU A 564 14.02 25.94 -32.43
CA LEU A 564 13.71 24.82 -31.54
C LEU A 564 13.22 25.29 -30.17
N LYS A 565 13.85 26.31 -29.56
CA LYS A 565 13.37 26.95 -28.32
C LYS A 565 11.96 27.52 -28.47
N MET A 566 11.65 28.15 -29.60
CA MET A 566 10.30 28.66 -29.89
C MET A 566 9.28 27.52 -30.04
N GLN A 567 9.64 26.43 -30.72
CA GLN A 567 8.79 25.23 -30.85
C GLN A 567 8.55 24.55 -29.50
N ILE A 568 9.58 24.43 -28.64
CA ILE A 568 9.45 23.92 -27.27
C ILE A 568 8.54 24.82 -26.44
N SER A 569 8.71 26.14 -26.50
CA SER A 569 7.86 27.10 -25.79
C SER A 569 6.38 26.99 -26.20
N PHE A 570 6.10 26.85 -27.50
CA PHE A 570 4.74 26.63 -28.01
C PHE A 570 4.16 25.27 -27.58
N ALA A 571 4.97 24.20 -27.58
CA ALA A 571 4.56 22.89 -27.08
C ALA A 571 4.28 22.92 -25.57
N GLU A 572 5.08 23.64 -24.77
CA GLU A 572 4.81 23.88 -23.36
C GLU A 572 3.52 24.67 -23.13
N GLU A 573 3.26 25.71 -23.92
CA GLU A 573 2.03 26.51 -23.82
C GLU A 573 0.79 25.66 -24.14
N ASN A 574 0.86 24.82 -25.17
CA ASN A 574 -0.23 23.89 -25.49
C ASN A 574 -0.40 22.81 -24.42
N LYS A 575 0.68 22.23 -23.90
CA LYS A 575 0.63 21.31 -22.75
C LYS A 575 0.01 21.97 -21.51
N LYS A 576 0.26 23.27 -21.28
CA LYS A 576 -0.38 24.04 -20.20
C LYS A 576 -1.88 24.23 -20.46
N LYS A 577 -2.30 24.54 -21.70
CA LYS A 577 -3.73 24.62 -22.09
C LYS A 577 -4.46 23.28 -21.96
N GLU A 578 -3.85 22.19 -22.42
CA GLU A 578 -4.37 20.83 -22.28
C GLU A 578 -4.48 20.42 -20.81
N GLY A 579 -3.45 20.70 -19.99
CA GLY A 579 -3.49 20.45 -18.55
C GLY A 579 -4.58 21.24 -17.82
N LEU A 580 -4.82 22.50 -18.21
CA LEU A 580 -5.96 23.28 -17.72
C LEU A 580 -7.30 22.68 -18.17
N SER A 581 -7.41 22.21 -19.42
CA SER A 581 -8.62 21.56 -19.93
C SER A 581 -8.91 20.24 -19.21
N VAL A 582 -7.90 19.42 -18.94
CA VAL A 582 -8.03 18.18 -18.15
C VAL A 582 -8.44 18.52 -16.72
N SER A 583 -7.79 19.49 -16.07
CA SER A 583 -8.15 19.90 -14.71
C SER A 583 -9.57 20.48 -14.60
N MET A 584 -10.07 21.17 -15.63
CA MET A 584 -11.48 21.60 -15.71
C MET A 584 -12.42 20.40 -15.82
N LEU A 585 -12.13 19.42 -16.69
CA LEU A 585 -12.94 18.20 -16.84
C LEU A 585 -12.91 17.31 -15.59
N GLU A 586 -11.77 17.20 -14.90
CA GLU A 586 -11.65 16.52 -13.61
C GLU A 586 -12.51 17.20 -12.54
N ARG A 587 -12.51 18.54 -12.50
CA ARG A 587 -13.35 19.33 -11.59
C ARG A 587 -14.84 19.18 -11.91
N GLU A 588 -15.22 19.20 -13.18
CA GLU A 588 -16.61 18.95 -13.62
C GLU A 588 -17.07 17.53 -13.29
N LYS A 589 -16.20 16.53 -13.48
CA LYS A 589 -16.45 15.16 -13.04
C LYS A 589 -16.64 15.09 -11.53
N LEU A 590 -15.77 15.73 -10.74
CA LEU A 590 -15.90 15.75 -9.28
C LEU A 590 -17.22 16.40 -8.82
N TYR A 591 -17.65 17.51 -9.45
CA TYR A 591 -18.97 18.08 -9.17
C TYR A 591 -20.12 17.12 -9.52
N LEU A 592 -20.03 16.40 -10.65
CA LEU A 592 -21.05 15.43 -11.06
C LEU A 592 -21.09 14.21 -10.12
N ASP A 593 -19.93 13.68 -9.73
CA ASP A 593 -19.79 12.58 -8.77
C ASP A 593 -20.33 13.00 -7.39
N THR A 594 -20.06 14.24 -6.92
CA THR A 594 -20.62 14.78 -5.67
C THR A 594 -22.14 14.94 -5.76
N ALA A 595 -22.67 15.58 -6.80
CA ALA A 595 -24.11 15.75 -6.97
C ALA A 595 -24.86 14.41 -7.10
N MET A 596 -24.21 13.40 -7.69
CA MET A 596 -24.75 12.03 -7.73
C MET A 596 -24.73 11.37 -6.34
N GLN A 597 -23.68 11.55 -5.55
CA GLN A 597 -23.63 11.05 -4.16
C GLN A 597 -24.67 11.73 -3.25
N GLU A 598 -24.80 13.05 -3.35
CA GLU A 598 -25.88 13.81 -2.69
C GLU A 598 -27.24 13.22 -3.08
N ARG A 599 -27.53 13.08 -4.38
CA ARG A 599 -28.81 12.53 -4.84
C ARG A 599 -29.05 11.08 -4.41
N LEU A 600 -28.00 10.25 -4.32
CA LEU A 600 -28.10 8.89 -3.79
C LEU A 600 -28.40 8.88 -2.29
N THR A 601 -27.78 9.77 -1.49
CA THR A 601 -28.07 9.89 -0.06
C THR A 601 -29.47 10.45 0.22
N GLU A 602 -29.94 11.41 -0.58
CA GLU A 602 -31.35 11.85 -0.57
C GLU A 602 -32.32 10.69 -0.86
N LEU A 603 -32.07 9.92 -1.93
CA LEU A 603 -32.91 8.79 -2.31
C LEU A 603 -32.91 7.68 -1.25
N GLN A 604 -31.77 7.42 -0.61
CA GLN A 604 -31.68 6.48 0.51
C GLN A 604 -32.43 7.01 1.75
N GLY A 605 -32.33 8.31 2.06
CA GLY A 605 -33.11 8.95 3.12
C GLY A 605 -34.62 8.87 2.87
N HIS A 606 -35.08 9.16 1.65
CA HIS A 606 -36.48 9.00 1.25
C HIS A 606 -36.95 7.53 1.37
N LYS A 607 -36.11 6.57 0.97
CA LYS A 607 -36.38 5.13 1.10
C LYS A 607 -36.49 4.71 2.57
N ASP A 608 -35.65 5.22 3.47
CA ASP A 608 -35.71 4.90 4.89
C ASP A 608 -36.91 5.58 5.60
N ILE A 609 -37.33 6.76 5.14
CA ILE A 609 -38.62 7.37 5.52
C ILE A 609 -39.79 6.48 5.06
N LEU A 610 -39.78 5.96 3.83
CA LEU A 610 -40.81 5.04 3.34
C LEU A 610 -40.81 3.70 4.11
N ILE A 611 -39.64 3.19 4.50
CA ILE A 611 -39.52 1.96 5.33
C ILE A 611 -40.07 2.19 6.74
N THR A 612 -39.79 3.35 7.36
CA THR A 612 -40.32 3.68 8.69
C THR A 612 -41.83 3.94 8.66
N GLN A 613 -42.35 4.65 7.67
CA GLN A 613 -43.80 4.80 7.43
C GLN A 613 -44.49 3.45 7.18
N LYS A 614 -43.87 2.56 6.39
CA LYS A 614 -44.37 1.19 6.21
C LYS A 614 -44.40 0.41 7.53
N ARG A 615 -43.41 0.63 8.41
CA ARG A 615 -43.37 -0.02 9.74
C ARG A 615 -44.48 0.50 10.65
N THR A 616 -44.69 1.81 10.76
CA THR A 616 -45.77 2.37 11.58
C THR A 616 -47.15 1.95 11.09
N LEU A 617 -47.38 1.91 9.77
CA LEU A 617 -48.64 1.39 9.19
C LEU A 617 -48.86 -0.11 9.48
N ILE A 618 -47.79 -0.91 9.60
CA ILE A 618 -47.87 -2.31 10.03
C ILE A 618 -48.17 -2.42 11.52
N GLU A 619 -47.54 -1.57 12.35
CA GLU A 619 -47.80 -1.47 13.79
C GLU A 619 -49.25 -1.07 14.07
N GLU A 620 -49.76 -0.02 13.40
CA GLU A 620 -51.17 0.42 13.41
C GLU A 620 -52.13 -0.67 12.95
N LYS A 621 -51.85 -1.34 11.82
CA LYS A 621 -52.62 -2.50 11.34
C LYS A 621 -52.66 -3.61 12.38
N SER A 622 -51.56 -3.85 13.10
CA SER A 622 -51.52 -4.86 14.17
C SER A 622 -52.35 -4.44 15.40
N PHE A 623 -52.36 -3.14 15.74
CA PHE A 623 -53.17 -2.58 16.81
C PHE A 623 -54.66 -2.64 16.48
N LEU A 624 -55.05 -2.22 15.28
CA LEU A 624 -56.43 -2.33 14.78
C LEU A 624 -56.89 -3.79 14.75
N LYS A 625 -56.04 -4.73 14.31
CA LYS A 625 -56.36 -6.16 14.38
C LYS A 625 -56.59 -6.62 15.83
N ARG A 626 -55.70 -6.29 16.78
CA ARG A 626 -55.89 -6.63 18.21
C ARG A 626 -57.19 -6.04 18.77
N SER A 627 -57.57 -4.83 18.35
CA SER A 627 -58.84 -4.19 18.74
C SER A 627 -60.05 -4.94 18.17
N ILE A 628 -60.00 -5.36 16.91
CA ILE A 628 -61.01 -6.23 16.29
C ILE A 628 -61.09 -7.59 16.99
N ASP A 629 -59.96 -8.25 17.25
CA ASP A 629 -59.91 -9.54 17.96
C ASP A 629 -60.49 -9.42 19.40
N TYR A 630 -60.22 -8.30 20.09
CA TYR A 630 -60.84 -7.98 21.39
C TYR A 630 -62.37 -7.79 21.27
N LEU A 631 -62.85 -7.04 20.28
CA LEU A 631 -64.28 -6.84 20.05
C LEU A 631 -65.00 -8.14 19.66
N LEU A 632 -64.38 -8.97 18.81
CA LEU A 632 -64.89 -10.30 18.47
C LEU A 632 -64.95 -11.23 19.68
N ASN A 633 -63.95 -11.21 20.55
CA ASN A 633 -63.99 -11.98 21.80
C ASN A 633 -65.07 -11.43 22.77
N LYS A 634 -65.26 -10.11 22.83
CA LYS A 634 -66.33 -9.48 23.61
C LYS A 634 -67.72 -9.83 23.09
N ILE A 635 -67.89 -9.95 21.77
CA ILE A 635 -69.10 -10.47 21.12
C ILE A 635 -69.29 -11.96 21.47
N LYS A 636 -68.28 -12.81 21.29
CA LYS A 636 -68.33 -14.24 21.67
C LYS A 636 -68.68 -14.48 23.14
N ILE A 637 -68.22 -13.62 24.05
CA ILE A 637 -68.59 -13.69 25.48
C ILE A 637 -70.07 -13.31 25.69
N LYS A 638 -70.63 -12.40 24.89
CA LYS A 638 -72.07 -12.08 24.92
C LYS A 638 -72.90 -13.19 24.28
N GLU A 639 -72.50 -13.69 23.12
CA GLU A 639 -73.12 -14.84 22.43
C GLU A 639 -73.17 -16.06 23.37
N LYS A 640 -72.02 -16.47 23.93
CA LYS A 640 -71.97 -17.55 24.92
C LYS A 640 -72.79 -17.28 26.17
N LYS A 641 -72.89 -16.02 26.63
CA LYS A 641 -73.78 -15.70 27.76
C LYS A 641 -75.26 -15.89 27.38
N PHE A 642 -75.68 -15.45 26.19
CA PHE A 642 -77.04 -15.66 25.70
C PHE A 642 -77.34 -17.15 25.48
N GLU A 643 -76.39 -17.88 24.90
CA GLU A 643 -76.44 -19.33 24.68
C GLU A 643 -76.57 -20.08 26.01
N ILE A 644 -75.72 -19.79 27.00
CA ILE A 644 -75.83 -20.36 28.37
C ILE A 644 -77.19 -20.03 28.99
N THR A 645 -77.72 -18.81 28.86
CA THR A 645 -79.06 -18.49 29.40
C THR A 645 -80.19 -19.22 28.68
N LEU A 646 -80.01 -19.58 27.40
CA LEU A 646 -80.99 -20.35 26.63
C LEU A 646 -80.90 -21.85 26.92
N ASP A 647 -79.68 -22.41 27.02
CA ASP A 647 -79.48 -23.81 27.43
C ASP A 647 -79.89 -24.04 28.88
N SER A 648 -79.70 -23.07 29.79
CA SER A 648 -80.23 -23.13 31.16
C SER A 648 -81.76 -23.08 31.26
N MET A 649 -82.46 -22.82 30.14
CA MET A 649 -83.92 -22.81 30.04
C MET A 649 -84.48 -24.10 29.41
N GLY A 650 -83.60 -25.02 28.96
CA GLY A 650 -83.98 -26.34 28.45
C GLY A 650 -84.33 -26.41 26.96
N LYS A 651 -84.40 -27.64 26.44
CA LYS A 651 -84.75 -27.99 25.05
C LYS A 651 -85.92 -28.97 25.06
N GLY A 652 -86.82 -28.85 24.08
CA GLY A 652 -87.98 -29.73 23.97
C GLY A 652 -87.64 -31.08 23.32
N GLU A 653 -88.56 -32.05 23.43
CA GLU A 653 -88.39 -33.39 22.83
C GLU A 653 -88.29 -33.35 21.30
N ASP A 654 -88.95 -32.38 20.64
CA ASP A 654 -88.82 -32.14 19.18
C ASP A 654 -87.55 -31.33 18.80
N GLY A 655 -86.61 -31.13 19.73
CA GLY A 655 -85.31 -30.48 19.50
C GLY A 655 -85.32 -28.96 19.41
N GLU A 656 -86.47 -28.31 19.20
CA GLU A 656 -86.59 -26.84 19.20
C GLU A 656 -86.51 -26.22 20.61
N ARG A 657 -86.23 -24.91 20.66
CA ARG A 657 -85.99 -24.15 21.90
C ARG A 657 -87.31 -23.83 22.60
N ILE A 658 -87.41 -24.16 23.89
CA ILE A 658 -88.64 -23.99 24.67
C ILE A 658 -88.95 -22.50 24.87
N SER A 659 -90.20 -22.11 24.64
CA SER A 659 -90.77 -20.83 25.13
C SER A 659 -91.60 -21.07 26.39
N LEU A 660 -91.62 -20.08 27.29
CA LEU A 660 -92.09 -20.19 28.68
C LEU A 660 -93.53 -20.76 28.83
N ALA A 661 -94.38 -20.59 27.82
CA ALA A 661 -95.75 -21.11 27.82
C ALA A 661 -95.85 -22.65 27.77
N ASN A 662 -94.92 -23.34 27.09
CA ASN A 662 -95.03 -24.79 26.88
C ASN A 662 -94.78 -25.61 28.17
N PHE A 663 -94.02 -25.06 29.13
CA PHE A 663 -93.68 -25.77 30.36
C PHE A 663 -94.91 -26.02 31.25
N GLN A 664 -95.86 -25.08 31.28
CA GLN A 664 -97.09 -25.23 32.04
C GLN A 664 -98.07 -26.23 31.40
N LEU A 665 -97.96 -26.48 30.08
CA LEU A 665 -98.82 -27.42 29.36
C LEU A 665 -98.35 -28.88 29.54
N LYS A 666 -97.05 -29.15 29.43
CA LYS A 666 -96.52 -30.53 29.57
C LYS A 666 -96.69 -31.11 30.97
N VAL A 667 -96.45 -30.33 32.02
CA VAL A 667 -96.60 -30.76 33.43
C VAL A 667 -98.05 -31.21 33.75
N ALA A 668 -99.05 -30.68 33.03
CA ALA A 668 -100.44 -31.13 33.16
C ALA A 668 -100.75 -32.44 32.41
N GLN A 669 -99.96 -32.78 31.38
CA GLN A 669 -100.16 -33.96 30.52
C GLN A 669 -99.39 -35.19 31.04
N GLU A 670 -98.13 -35.02 31.43
CA GLU A 670 -97.29 -36.11 31.98
C GLU A 670 -97.92 -36.77 33.21
N LYS A 671 -98.59 -35.98 34.06
CA LYS A 671 -99.24 -36.46 35.28
C LYS A 671 -100.39 -37.45 35.01
N ILE A 672 -101.04 -37.39 33.85
CA ILE A 672 -102.11 -38.32 33.47
C ILE A 672 -101.50 -39.60 32.89
N ILE A 673 -100.55 -39.47 31.96
CA ILE A 673 -99.89 -40.59 31.30
C ILE A 673 -99.14 -41.50 32.30
N LEU A 674 -98.51 -40.92 33.33
CA LEU A 674 -97.86 -41.66 34.40
C LEU A 674 -98.84 -42.43 35.32
N GLN A 675 -100.13 -42.07 35.33
CA GLN A 675 -101.15 -42.82 36.07
C GLN A 675 -101.63 -44.02 35.25
N ASP A 676 -101.97 -43.81 33.97
CA ASP A 676 -102.42 -44.89 33.06
C ASP A 676 -101.34 -45.99 32.89
N MET A 677 -100.05 -45.64 32.90
CA MET A 677 -98.95 -46.61 32.84
C MET A 677 -98.75 -47.42 34.14
N GLY A 678 -99.22 -46.93 35.29
CA GLY A 678 -99.16 -47.68 36.56
C GLY A 678 -100.11 -48.88 36.53
N ASP A 679 -101.38 -48.61 36.25
CA ASP A 679 -102.45 -49.60 36.22
C ASP A 679 -102.16 -50.74 35.21
N GLU A 680 -101.55 -50.43 34.04
CA GLU A 680 -101.22 -51.44 33.03
C GLU A 680 -100.02 -52.34 33.39
N LEU A 681 -99.13 -51.89 34.27
CA LEU A 681 -98.02 -52.71 34.81
C LEU A 681 -98.49 -53.61 35.94
N GLU A 682 -99.31 -53.10 36.86
CA GLU A 682 -99.85 -53.87 37.99
C GLU A 682 -100.76 -55.02 37.53
N ALA A 683 -101.50 -54.82 36.42
CA ALA A 683 -102.26 -55.87 35.75
C ALA A 683 -101.40 -57.01 35.16
N LYS A 684 -100.16 -56.74 34.74
CA LYS A 684 -99.23 -57.76 34.20
C LYS A 684 -98.60 -58.58 35.33
N ILE A 685 -98.18 -57.94 36.41
CA ILE A 685 -97.58 -58.58 37.60
C ILE A 685 -98.53 -59.66 38.17
N ASN A 686 -99.79 -59.29 38.40
CA ASN A 686 -100.85 -60.16 38.91
C ASN A 686 -101.14 -61.41 38.03
N LYS A 687 -100.71 -61.42 36.77
CA LYS A 687 -100.82 -62.59 35.87
C LYS A 687 -99.61 -63.50 36.02
N THR A 688 -98.40 -62.94 36.02
CA THR A 688 -97.15 -63.71 36.16
C THR A 688 -97.04 -64.45 37.49
N GLU A 689 -97.54 -63.87 38.59
CA GLU A 689 -97.50 -64.51 39.91
C GLU A 689 -98.31 -65.81 39.96
N LYS A 690 -99.47 -65.85 39.29
CA LYS A 690 -100.34 -67.05 39.21
C LYS A 690 -99.77 -68.14 38.31
N GLU A 691 -98.97 -67.76 37.31
CA GLU A 691 -98.27 -68.72 36.46
C GLU A 691 -97.09 -69.37 37.23
N ILE A 692 -96.40 -68.62 38.09
CA ILE A 692 -95.35 -69.14 38.99
C ILE A 692 -95.91 -70.17 39.98
N GLU A 693 -97.01 -69.88 40.67
CA GLU A 693 -97.63 -70.79 41.65
C GLU A 693 -98.03 -72.16 41.03
N ALA A 694 -98.44 -72.16 39.76
CA ALA A 694 -98.73 -73.40 39.02
C ALA A 694 -97.46 -74.20 38.66
N PHE A 695 -96.37 -73.52 38.29
CA PHE A 695 -95.09 -74.18 38.00
C PHE A 695 -94.44 -74.77 39.25
N GLU A 696 -94.46 -74.08 40.39
CA GLU A 696 -93.92 -74.62 41.66
C GLU A 696 -94.63 -75.91 42.08
N ASN A 697 -95.96 -75.94 42.04
CA ASN A 697 -96.73 -77.14 42.38
C ASN A 697 -96.41 -78.32 41.44
N THR A 698 -96.19 -78.07 40.15
CA THR A 698 -95.80 -79.09 39.18
C THR A 698 -94.38 -79.60 39.45
N LEU A 699 -93.43 -78.70 39.69
CA LEU A 699 -92.04 -79.01 40.00
C LEU A 699 -91.91 -79.88 41.25
N ARG A 700 -92.72 -79.59 42.29
CA ARG A 700 -92.70 -80.27 43.59
C ARG A 700 -93.18 -81.73 43.54
N VAL A 701 -94.02 -82.08 42.56
CA VAL A 701 -94.38 -83.49 42.30
C VAL A 701 -93.23 -84.20 41.59
N VAL A 702 -92.63 -83.57 40.57
CA VAL A 702 -91.53 -84.15 39.78
C VAL A 702 -90.28 -84.39 40.63
N THR A 703 -89.91 -83.48 41.53
CA THR A 703 -88.81 -83.72 42.49
C THR A 703 -89.14 -84.84 43.46
N SER A 704 -90.35 -84.89 44.03
CA SER A 704 -90.74 -85.98 44.94
C SER A 704 -90.77 -87.35 44.27
N THR A 705 -90.97 -87.46 42.95
CA THR A 705 -90.79 -88.72 42.23
C THR A 705 -89.33 -89.00 41.91
N ASN A 706 -88.56 -88.00 41.48
CA ASN A 706 -87.13 -88.18 41.16
C ASN A 706 -86.30 -88.59 42.38
N GLU A 707 -86.61 -88.10 43.59
CA GLU A 707 -85.98 -88.58 44.83
C GLU A 707 -86.18 -90.10 45.01
N ASN A 708 -87.39 -90.60 44.83
CA ASN A 708 -87.68 -92.03 44.95
C ASN A 708 -86.97 -92.86 43.85
N PHE A 709 -86.85 -92.35 42.62
CA PHE A 709 -86.07 -93.03 41.58
C PHE A 709 -84.58 -93.03 41.86
N LYS A 710 -84.03 -91.94 42.41
CA LYS A 710 -82.62 -91.88 42.79
C LYS A 710 -82.31 -92.91 43.87
N ASN A 711 -83.09 -92.92 44.95
CA ASN A 711 -82.89 -93.83 46.09
C ASN A 711 -83.08 -95.31 45.73
N ASN A 712 -83.89 -95.65 44.72
CA ASN A 712 -84.07 -97.01 44.23
C ASN A 712 -83.05 -97.41 43.12
N LEU A 713 -82.26 -96.47 42.60
CA LEU A 713 -81.14 -96.70 41.66
C LEU A 713 -79.77 -96.62 42.33
N GLU A 714 -79.70 -96.22 43.60
CA GLU A 714 -78.47 -96.04 44.37
C GLU A 714 -77.93 -97.41 44.84
N SER A 715 -77.39 -98.19 43.89
CA SER A 715 -76.91 -99.56 44.11
C SER A 715 -75.54 -99.63 44.81
N LEU A 716 -75.30 -98.74 45.78
CA LEU A 716 -74.06 -98.60 46.53
C LEU A 716 -74.41 -98.34 47.99
N ASP A 717 -74.12 -99.31 48.86
CA ASP A 717 -74.18 -99.10 50.31
C ASP A 717 -73.14 -98.05 50.70
N MET A 718 -73.53 -97.04 51.50
CA MET A 718 -72.72 -95.86 51.74
C MET A 718 -71.46 -96.13 52.58
N ASP A 719 -71.43 -97.29 53.24
CA ASP A 719 -70.30 -97.83 54.01
C ASP A 719 -69.56 -98.99 53.28
N SER A 720 -69.85 -99.23 52.00
CA SER A 720 -69.13 -100.21 51.16
C SER A 720 -67.67 -99.82 50.95
N GLU A 721 -66.76 -100.80 50.93
CA GLU A 721 -65.32 -100.60 50.66
C GLU A 721 -65.10 -99.87 49.32
N GLU A 722 -65.90 -100.15 48.27
CA GLU A 722 -65.82 -99.45 46.98
C GLU A 722 -66.29 -97.98 47.06
N VAL A 723 -67.19 -97.66 48.00
CA VAL A 723 -67.61 -96.27 48.29
C VAL A 723 -66.60 -95.57 49.19
N ILE A 724 -65.88 -96.31 50.04
CA ILE A 724 -64.77 -95.79 50.83
C ILE A 724 -63.56 -95.53 49.92
N GLU A 725 -63.22 -96.44 49.01
CA GLU A 725 -62.23 -96.21 47.95
C GLU A 725 -62.69 -95.11 46.99
N PHE A 726 -63.98 -95.00 46.62
CA PHE A 726 -64.46 -93.86 45.83
C PHE A 726 -64.38 -92.54 46.60
N LYS A 727 -64.73 -92.51 47.89
CA LYS A 727 -64.57 -91.32 48.76
C LYS A 727 -63.10 -91.00 49.02
N GLN A 728 -62.19 -91.98 48.99
CA GLN A 728 -60.75 -91.77 49.01
C GLN A 728 -60.24 -91.27 47.67
N LEU A 729 -60.67 -91.81 46.52
CA LEU A 729 -60.34 -91.30 45.20
C LEU A 729 -60.95 -89.92 44.94
N GLU A 730 -62.12 -89.62 45.51
CA GLU A 730 -62.77 -88.30 45.46
C GLU A 730 -62.08 -87.33 46.42
N ALA A 731 -61.64 -87.78 47.61
CA ALA A 731 -60.79 -86.99 48.49
C ALA A 731 -59.43 -86.71 47.87
N ASP A 732 -58.78 -87.71 47.27
CA ASP A 732 -57.52 -87.62 46.52
C ASP A 732 -57.69 -86.79 45.25
N TYR A 733 -58.82 -86.87 44.56
CA TYR A 733 -59.13 -86.02 43.39
C TYR A 733 -59.42 -84.58 43.82
N PHE A 734 -60.11 -84.36 44.94
CA PHE A 734 -60.24 -83.03 45.53
C PHE A 734 -58.94 -82.56 46.21
N GLU A 735 -58.02 -83.44 46.58
CA GLU A 735 -56.70 -83.09 47.11
C GLU A 735 -55.73 -82.80 45.97
N GLN A 736 -55.82 -83.50 44.85
CA GLN A 736 -55.14 -83.20 43.58
C GLN A 736 -55.73 -81.98 42.89
N ILE A 737 -57.04 -81.71 42.99
CA ILE A 737 -57.62 -80.42 42.60
C ILE A 737 -57.16 -79.34 43.58
N LYS A 738 -57.13 -79.57 44.90
CA LYS A 738 -56.52 -78.61 45.83
C LYS A 738 -55.02 -78.46 45.62
N GLU A 739 -54.29 -79.43 45.10
CA GLU A 739 -52.88 -79.28 44.72
C GLU A 739 -52.74 -78.57 43.38
N ASN A 740 -53.64 -78.78 42.41
CA ASN A 740 -53.61 -78.11 41.12
C ASN A 740 -54.13 -76.66 41.22
N ASP A 741 -55.10 -76.40 42.10
CA ASP A 741 -55.55 -75.08 42.48
C ASP A 741 -54.57 -74.42 43.45
N LYS A 742 -53.90 -75.14 44.40
CA LYS A 742 -52.70 -74.61 45.08
C LYS A 742 -51.60 -74.28 44.06
N ILE A 743 -51.35 -75.09 43.04
CA ILE A 743 -50.31 -74.83 42.04
C ILE A 743 -50.72 -73.67 41.11
N LYS A 744 -52.01 -73.44 40.87
CA LYS A 744 -52.51 -72.22 40.20
C LYS A 744 -52.46 -71.01 41.12
N ASP A 745 -52.82 -71.14 42.38
CA ASP A 745 -52.74 -70.08 43.38
C ASP A 745 -51.28 -69.73 43.67
N GLU A 746 -50.36 -70.71 43.70
CA GLU A 746 -48.91 -70.57 43.77
C GLU A 746 -48.34 -70.01 42.46
N LEU A 747 -48.93 -70.31 41.30
CA LEU A 747 -48.50 -69.75 40.02
C LEU A 747 -49.06 -68.35 39.77
N GLU A 748 -50.25 -68.02 40.28
CA GLU A 748 -50.79 -66.66 40.34
C GLU A 748 -50.15 -65.86 41.47
N GLU A 749 -49.78 -66.47 42.59
CA GLU A 749 -48.93 -65.91 43.64
C GLU A 749 -47.57 -65.63 43.02
N VAL A 750 -46.84 -66.60 42.46
CA VAL A 750 -45.57 -66.37 41.73
C VAL A 750 -45.71 -65.39 40.57
N ASN A 751 -46.85 -65.26 39.89
CA ASN A 751 -47.04 -64.30 38.81
C ASN A 751 -47.45 -62.90 39.33
N THR A 752 -48.15 -62.80 40.45
CA THR A 752 -48.31 -61.54 41.19
C THR A 752 -47.01 -61.14 41.86
N ASP A 753 -46.21 -62.09 42.32
CA ASP A 753 -44.88 -61.91 42.89
C ASP A 753 -43.86 -61.60 41.81
N ILE A 754 -43.99 -62.07 40.56
CA ILE A 754 -43.22 -61.59 39.40
C ILE A 754 -43.65 -60.17 39.04
N LYS A 755 -44.94 -59.85 39.02
CA LYS A 755 -45.43 -58.47 38.79
C LYS A 755 -45.05 -57.53 39.94
N GLU A 756 -45.00 -58.03 41.17
CA GLU A 756 -44.51 -57.33 42.33
C GLU A 756 -43.00 -57.26 42.33
N LEU A 757 -42.26 -58.27 41.88
CA LEU A 757 -40.81 -58.23 41.71
C LEU A 757 -40.44 -57.28 40.57
N GLU A 758 -41.24 -57.16 39.52
CA GLU A 758 -41.11 -56.10 38.53
C GLU A 758 -41.40 -54.71 39.12
N LYS A 759 -42.45 -54.56 39.94
CA LYS A 759 -42.73 -53.30 40.66
C LYS A 759 -41.64 -53.00 41.69
N LYS A 760 -41.12 -54.01 42.38
CA LYS A 760 -40.02 -53.99 43.36
C LYS A 760 -38.69 -53.76 42.64
N ILE A 761 -38.50 -54.16 41.38
CA ILE A 761 -37.31 -53.87 40.56
C ILE A 761 -37.40 -52.45 39.99
N LYS A 762 -38.57 -52.04 39.48
CA LYS A 762 -38.81 -50.65 39.02
C LYS A 762 -38.70 -49.67 40.19
N SER A 763 -39.20 -50.04 41.38
CA SER A 763 -38.97 -49.29 42.61
C SER A 763 -37.54 -49.45 43.11
N LEU A 764 -36.86 -50.60 43.07
CA LEU A 764 -35.43 -50.73 43.41
C LEU A 764 -34.50 -50.02 42.40
N GLN A 765 -34.97 -49.66 41.20
CA GLN A 765 -34.31 -48.75 40.27
C GLN A 765 -34.64 -47.28 40.55
N GLN A 766 -35.69 -46.99 41.32
CA GLN A 766 -36.10 -45.65 41.75
C GLN A 766 -35.57 -45.33 43.14
N TYR A 767 -35.78 -46.20 44.14
CA TYR A 767 -34.96 -46.39 45.33
C TYR A 767 -33.50 -46.64 45.00
N GLY A 768 -33.14 -47.15 43.83
CA GLY A 768 -31.75 -47.23 43.39
C GLY A 768 -31.18 -45.85 43.11
N ARG A 769 -31.90 -45.03 42.32
CA ARG A 769 -31.56 -43.63 42.07
C ARG A 769 -31.71 -42.73 43.30
N GLN A 770 -32.70 -42.99 44.16
CA GLN A 770 -32.86 -42.31 45.45
C GLN A 770 -31.78 -42.76 46.43
N ALA A 771 -31.44 -44.05 46.54
CA ALA A 771 -30.31 -44.49 47.36
C ALA A 771 -29.00 -43.95 46.82
N GLU A 772 -28.81 -43.84 45.50
CA GLU A 772 -27.65 -43.13 44.91
C GLU A 772 -27.65 -41.62 45.21
N GLN A 773 -28.76 -41.08 45.73
CA GLN A 773 -28.96 -39.66 46.07
C GLN A 773 -29.09 -39.42 47.58
N ASP A 774 -29.47 -40.42 48.37
CA ASP A 774 -29.51 -40.48 49.84
C ASP A 774 -28.18 -40.98 50.39
N TRP A 775 -27.47 -41.86 49.67
CA TRP A 775 -26.02 -42.02 49.78
C TRP A 775 -25.38 -40.64 49.63
N LYS A 776 -25.76 -39.88 48.58
CA LYS A 776 -25.44 -38.44 48.46
C LYS A 776 -26.13 -37.50 49.49
N VAL A 777 -26.66 -38.02 50.60
CA VAL A 777 -27.13 -37.27 51.79
C VAL A 777 -26.62 -37.87 53.13
N LYS A 778 -25.77 -38.92 53.16
CA LYS A 778 -25.47 -39.65 54.42
C LYS A 778 -24.04 -39.81 54.94
N GLU A 779 -22.93 -39.49 54.26
CA GLU A 779 -21.61 -39.54 54.96
C GLU A 779 -21.43 -38.38 55.92
N LYS A 780 -21.68 -37.13 55.48
CA LYS A 780 -21.74 -35.98 56.40
C LYS A 780 -22.98 -36.00 57.35
N GLU A 781 -23.69 -37.15 57.44
CA GLU A 781 -24.57 -37.50 58.56
C GLU A 781 -24.08 -38.70 59.41
N VAL A 782 -23.63 -39.82 58.83
CA VAL A 782 -23.03 -40.95 59.59
C VAL A 782 -21.69 -40.56 60.23
N MET A 783 -21.10 -39.44 59.80
CA MET A 783 -20.13 -38.59 60.52
C MET A 783 -20.45 -38.30 62.00
N ILE A 784 -21.65 -38.62 62.54
CA ILE A 784 -22.19 -38.00 63.78
C ILE A 784 -22.45 -38.97 64.99
N LEU A 785 -22.84 -40.24 64.82
CA LEU A 785 -23.58 -41.02 65.86
C LEU A 785 -22.82 -42.09 66.71
N THR A 786 -23.27 -43.36 66.76
CA THR A 786 -22.80 -44.53 67.58
C THR A 786 -22.82 -44.42 69.15
N LYS A 787 -23.81 -45.06 69.84
CA LYS A 787 -24.11 -45.04 71.33
C LYS A 787 -24.84 -46.32 71.91
N ASP A 788 -25.34 -46.30 73.17
CA ASP A 788 -25.44 -47.39 74.21
C ASP A 788 -26.81 -48.10 74.52
N LEU A 789 -26.87 -49.16 75.41
CA LEU A 789 -28.11 -49.92 75.82
C LEU A 789 -28.05 -50.85 77.10
N ALA A 790 -29.21 -51.51 77.45
CA ALA A 790 -29.46 -52.81 78.18
C ALA A 790 -29.64 -52.91 79.75
N SER A 791 -30.46 -53.89 80.26
CA SER A 791 -30.34 -54.56 81.62
C SER A 791 -31.43 -55.50 82.26
N LYS A 792 -32.68 -55.76 81.77
CA LYS A 792 -33.88 -55.86 82.69
C LYS A 792 -34.59 -57.19 83.16
N GLN A 793 -34.32 -58.43 82.71
CA GLN A 793 -35.16 -59.63 83.04
C GLN A 793 -35.07 -60.22 84.49
N MET A 794 -35.86 -61.29 84.80
CA MET A 794 -35.68 -62.37 85.83
C MET A 794 -36.65 -62.53 87.04
N LYS A 795 -37.63 -61.66 87.32
CA LYS A 795 -38.34 -61.72 88.64
C LYS A 795 -39.57 -62.64 88.78
N LEU A 796 -40.15 -63.18 87.70
CA LEU A 796 -41.53 -63.70 87.71
C LEU A 796 -41.68 -65.19 88.11
N GLU A 797 -40.69 -66.04 87.85
CA GLU A 797 -40.81 -67.51 87.85
C GLU A 797 -41.07 -68.19 89.23
N ARG A 798 -41.11 -67.43 90.33
CA ARG A 798 -41.07 -68.00 91.69
C ARG A 798 -42.45 -68.33 92.29
N ALA A 799 -43.55 -67.79 91.75
CA ALA A 799 -44.85 -67.81 92.42
C ALA A 799 -45.63 -69.14 92.30
N THR A 800 -45.49 -69.88 91.19
CA THR A 800 -46.42 -70.97 90.83
C THR A 800 -46.26 -72.26 91.63
N LYS A 801 -45.11 -72.49 92.29
CA LYS A 801 -44.74 -73.79 92.90
C LYS A 801 -45.48 -74.16 94.20
N ILE A 802 -46.41 -73.34 94.69
CA ILE A 802 -47.05 -73.52 96.01
C ILE A 802 -48.39 -74.28 95.94
N LEU A 803 -49.20 -74.04 94.91
CA LEU A 803 -50.59 -74.55 94.83
C LEU A 803 -50.73 -76.08 94.89
N GLN A 804 -49.73 -76.83 94.41
CA GLN A 804 -49.80 -78.29 94.26
C GLN A 804 -49.73 -79.08 95.58
N LYS A 805 -49.44 -78.46 96.73
CA LYS A 805 -49.26 -79.20 98.00
C LYS A 805 -50.57 -79.62 98.68
N LEU A 806 -51.59 -78.76 98.69
CA LEU A 806 -52.76 -78.91 99.57
C LEU A 806 -53.75 -80.01 99.14
N TYR A 807 -53.70 -80.43 97.88
CA TYR A 807 -54.65 -81.40 97.32
C TYR A 807 -54.53 -82.82 97.90
N LYS A 808 -53.43 -83.13 98.61
CA LYS A 808 -53.09 -84.51 99.04
C LYS A 808 -53.65 -84.95 100.41
N GLU A 809 -54.29 -84.07 101.18
CA GLU A 809 -54.60 -84.35 102.60
C GLU A 809 -56.02 -84.91 102.86
N VAL A 810 -56.91 -84.91 101.85
CA VAL A 810 -58.37 -85.06 102.06
C VAL A 810 -58.88 -86.52 102.05
N THR A 811 -58.13 -87.48 101.49
CA THR A 811 -58.65 -88.80 101.09
C THR A 811 -58.65 -89.90 102.18
N ALA A 812 -58.50 -89.55 103.47
CA ALA A 812 -57.86 -90.45 104.44
C ALA A 812 -58.70 -91.03 105.62
N LYS A 813 -60.05 -91.02 105.60
CA LYS A 813 -60.88 -91.58 106.71
C LYS A 813 -62.15 -92.32 106.28
N GLU A 814 -62.46 -93.36 107.05
CA GLU A 814 -63.51 -94.38 106.82
C GLU A 814 -64.90 -93.98 107.39
N SER A 815 -65.83 -94.94 107.52
CA SER A 815 -67.26 -94.70 107.70
C SER A 815 -67.77 -94.82 109.14
N THR A 816 -68.60 -93.87 109.56
CA THR A 816 -69.55 -94.01 110.68
C THR A 816 -70.91 -93.48 110.23
N MET A 817 -71.99 -93.90 110.91
CA MET A 817 -73.39 -93.81 110.42
C MET A 817 -73.83 -92.41 109.91
N GLY A 818 -73.29 -91.32 110.48
CA GLY A 818 -73.59 -89.96 110.03
C GLY A 818 -73.14 -89.62 108.60
N ARG A 819 -72.13 -90.32 108.06
CA ARG A 819 -71.66 -90.10 106.67
C ARG A 819 -72.62 -90.67 105.63
N ALA A 820 -73.38 -91.71 105.98
CA ALA A 820 -74.43 -92.24 105.12
C ALA A 820 -75.58 -91.23 104.95
N LEU A 821 -75.92 -90.47 105.99
CA LEU A 821 -76.97 -89.44 105.96
C LEU A 821 -76.55 -88.21 105.14
N SER A 822 -75.34 -87.70 105.32
CA SER A 822 -74.88 -86.51 104.59
C SER A 822 -74.57 -86.77 103.12
N LEU A 823 -74.15 -87.99 102.74
CA LEU A 823 -74.10 -88.38 101.34
C LEU A 823 -75.51 -88.51 100.74
N ARG A 824 -76.47 -89.09 101.45
CA ARG A 824 -77.88 -89.16 101.02
C ARG A 824 -78.49 -87.78 100.76
N GLU A 825 -78.12 -86.78 101.56
CA GLU A 825 -78.60 -85.39 101.38
C GLU A 825 -78.00 -84.70 100.14
N ILE A 826 -76.71 -84.94 99.85
CA ILE A 826 -76.05 -84.43 98.64
C ILE A 826 -76.63 -85.12 97.38
N GLU A 827 -76.83 -86.43 97.45
CA GLU A 827 -77.40 -87.27 96.39
C GLU A 827 -78.84 -86.85 96.03
N VAL A 828 -79.68 -86.60 97.05
CA VAL A 828 -81.03 -86.02 96.87
C VAL A 828 -81.00 -84.62 96.26
N ARG A 829 -79.99 -83.80 96.55
CA ARG A 829 -79.85 -82.45 96.00
C ARG A 829 -79.50 -82.47 94.50
N ILE A 830 -78.57 -83.35 94.10
CA ILE A 830 -78.18 -83.55 92.70
C ILE A 830 -79.37 -84.04 91.86
N GLU A 831 -80.17 -84.98 92.39
CA GLU A 831 -81.33 -85.51 91.65
C GLU A 831 -82.49 -84.50 91.52
N GLY A 832 -82.59 -83.55 92.45
CA GLY A 832 -83.48 -82.39 92.35
C GLY A 832 -83.07 -81.38 91.27
N GLU A 833 -81.78 -81.14 91.09
CA GLU A 833 -81.29 -80.27 90.00
C GLU A 833 -81.44 -80.94 88.63
N ARG A 834 -81.25 -82.26 88.53
CA ARG A 834 -81.51 -83.05 87.32
C ARG A 834 -82.97 -82.98 86.88
N THR A 835 -83.92 -83.21 87.79
CA THR A 835 -85.36 -83.11 87.48
C THR A 835 -85.77 -81.70 87.07
N LYS A 836 -85.19 -80.65 87.68
CA LYS A 836 -85.40 -79.26 87.23
C LYS A 836 -84.85 -79.01 85.83
N CYS A 837 -83.65 -79.50 85.51
CA CYS A 837 -83.04 -79.34 84.19
C CYS A 837 -83.86 -80.02 83.09
N VAL A 838 -84.37 -81.24 83.34
CA VAL A 838 -85.26 -81.95 82.40
C VAL A 838 -86.60 -81.22 82.21
N LEU A 839 -87.19 -80.65 83.27
CA LEU A 839 -88.42 -79.84 83.14
C LEU A 839 -88.20 -78.53 82.38
N GLN A 840 -87.01 -77.93 82.48
CA GLN A 840 -86.69 -76.74 81.70
C GLN A 840 -86.40 -77.08 80.23
N GLN A 841 -85.70 -78.18 79.95
CA GLN A 841 -85.55 -78.72 78.60
C GLN A 841 -86.90 -79.11 77.98
N LEU A 842 -87.86 -79.62 78.77
CA LEU A 842 -89.24 -79.85 78.32
C LEU A 842 -90.00 -78.55 78.00
N ALA A 843 -89.70 -77.44 78.68
CA ALA A 843 -90.30 -76.14 78.38
C ALA A 843 -89.67 -75.46 77.16
N GLU A 844 -88.36 -75.57 76.99
CA GLU A 844 -87.64 -75.18 75.78
C GLU A 844 -88.14 -76.03 74.59
N MET A 845 -88.36 -77.34 74.79
CA MET A 845 -89.05 -78.19 73.80
C MET A 845 -90.49 -77.72 73.51
N ALA A 846 -91.27 -77.33 74.53
CA ALA A 846 -92.66 -76.89 74.33
C ALA A 846 -92.79 -75.51 73.68
N SER A 847 -91.77 -74.63 73.80
CA SER A 847 -91.70 -73.34 73.11
C SER A 847 -91.12 -73.43 71.70
N ILE A 848 -90.18 -74.36 71.47
CA ILE A 848 -89.64 -74.67 70.14
C ILE A 848 -90.65 -75.49 69.30
N TYR A 849 -91.35 -76.46 69.91
CA TYR A 849 -92.24 -77.39 69.23
C TYR A 849 -93.69 -77.24 69.67
N ILE A 850 -94.37 -76.23 69.10
CA ILE A 850 -95.79 -75.92 69.34
C ILE A 850 -96.72 -77.12 69.05
N GLU A 851 -96.36 -78.04 68.14
CA GLU A 851 -97.13 -79.27 67.89
C GLU A 851 -96.94 -80.35 68.96
N THR A 852 -95.78 -80.37 69.63
CA THR A 852 -95.64 -81.19 70.85
C THR A 852 -96.39 -80.55 72.02
N SER A 853 -96.58 -79.24 72.06
CA SER A 853 -97.31 -78.54 73.13
C SER A 853 -98.66 -79.19 73.48
N PRO A 854 -99.62 -79.46 72.56
CA PRO A 854 -100.86 -80.16 72.90
C PRO A 854 -100.68 -81.63 73.29
N ILE A 855 -99.61 -82.32 72.87
CA ILE A 855 -99.35 -83.73 73.21
C ILE A 855 -98.63 -83.85 74.56
N ILE A 856 -97.64 -83.00 74.80
CA ILE A 856 -96.99 -82.80 76.09
C ILE A 856 -98.04 -82.32 77.09
N HIS A 857 -98.86 -81.32 76.78
CA HIS A 857 -99.99 -80.97 77.65
C HIS A 857 -101.01 -82.11 77.78
N LYS A 858 -101.27 -82.94 76.76
CA LYS A 858 -102.18 -84.09 76.94
C LYS A 858 -101.59 -85.15 77.87
N TYR A 859 -100.35 -85.58 77.69
CA TYR A 859 -99.71 -86.57 78.56
C TYR A 859 -99.33 -86.03 79.94
N LEU A 860 -98.91 -84.76 80.04
CA LEU A 860 -98.73 -84.09 81.32
C LEU A 860 -100.08 -83.82 82.01
N ASN A 861 -101.20 -83.62 81.30
CA ASN A 861 -102.53 -83.57 81.93
C ASN A 861 -103.05 -84.96 82.31
N GLU A 862 -102.72 -86.02 81.56
CA GLU A 862 -102.89 -87.42 81.98
C GLU A 862 -101.98 -87.82 83.17
N LYS A 863 -101.12 -86.89 83.66
CA LYS A 863 -100.15 -87.07 84.76
C LYS A 863 -100.00 -85.87 85.73
N GLU A 864 -100.87 -84.86 85.65
CA GLU A 864 -100.89 -83.63 86.49
C GLU A 864 -99.58 -82.78 86.55
N LEU A 865 -98.96 -82.43 85.40
CA LEU A 865 -97.68 -81.67 85.32
C LEU A 865 -97.71 -80.44 84.37
N THR A 866 -96.77 -79.48 84.53
CA THR A 866 -96.74 -78.18 83.81
C THR A 866 -95.31 -77.66 83.48
N LEU A 867 -95.18 -76.54 82.76
CA LEU A 867 -93.96 -76.08 82.04
C LEU A 867 -93.62 -74.58 82.30
N PRO A 868 -92.33 -74.18 82.50
CA PRO A 868 -91.86 -72.77 82.66
C PRO A 868 -91.68 -71.91 81.37
N GLN A 869 -91.23 -70.64 81.52
CA GLN A 869 -91.01 -69.61 80.46
C GLN A 869 -89.70 -68.78 80.67
N LEU A 870 -89.12 -68.16 79.62
CA LEU A 870 -87.89 -67.31 79.65
C LEU A 870 -87.87 -66.19 78.55
N GLN A 871 -87.03 -65.14 78.71
CA GLN A 871 -87.01 -63.89 77.89
C GLN A 871 -85.69 -63.06 78.02
N GLU A 872 -85.27 -62.28 77.00
CA GLU A 872 -84.02 -61.43 76.97
C GLU A 872 -84.15 -60.09 76.18
N SER A 873 -83.23 -59.10 76.36
CA SER A 873 -82.99 -57.90 75.50
C SER A 873 -81.84 -56.95 75.98
N ILE A 874 -80.88 -56.52 75.14
CA ILE A 874 -79.88 -55.41 75.36
C ILE A 874 -79.52 -54.64 74.04
N PHE A 875 -79.03 -53.38 74.15
CA PHE A 875 -78.81 -52.30 73.14
C PHE A 875 -77.43 -52.23 72.41
N SER A 876 -77.26 -51.29 71.45
CA SER A 876 -75.98 -50.83 70.83
C SER A 876 -76.06 -49.42 70.20
N ILE A 877 -74.92 -48.70 69.97
CA ILE A 877 -74.85 -47.30 69.43
C ILE A 877 -73.63 -47.01 68.50
N ASN A 878 -73.94 -46.49 67.30
CA ASN A 878 -73.31 -45.53 66.33
C ASN A 878 -71.77 -45.27 66.18
N THR A 879 -71.32 -45.09 64.91
CA THR A 879 -70.42 -43.98 64.42
C THR A 879 -70.41 -43.86 62.87
N GLU A 880 -70.00 -42.71 62.29
CA GLU A 880 -70.03 -42.41 60.83
C GLU A 880 -68.84 -41.52 60.32
N THR A 881 -68.51 -41.65 59.00
CA THR A 881 -67.91 -40.73 57.95
C THR A 881 -66.98 -39.51 58.32
N SER A 882 -66.11 -38.91 57.47
CA SER A 882 -66.29 -38.35 56.10
C SER A 882 -65.00 -37.75 55.42
N GLU A 883 -65.04 -37.64 54.08
CA GLU A 883 -64.53 -36.65 53.07
C GLU A 883 -63.42 -35.53 53.24
N VAL A 884 -62.57 -35.38 52.17
CA VAL A 884 -62.28 -34.17 51.31
C VAL A 884 -61.26 -33.01 51.66
N ARG A 885 -60.55 -32.51 50.59
CA ARG A 885 -60.00 -31.13 50.27
C ARG A 885 -58.55 -30.61 50.57
N SER A 886 -57.88 -30.19 49.47
CA SER A 886 -57.22 -28.88 49.13
C SER A 886 -56.05 -28.18 49.89
N SER A 887 -55.17 -27.57 49.06
CA SER A 887 -54.52 -26.22 49.16
C SER A 887 -53.07 -26.01 49.65
N GLU A 888 -52.43 -25.03 48.98
CA GLU A 888 -51.37 -24.05 49.35
C GLU A 888 -50.15 -24.39 50.26
N GLY A 889 -48.95 -24.09 49.72
CA GLY A 889 -48.12 -23.00 50.27
C GLY A 889 -46.86 -23.33 51.10
N GLY A 890 -45.79 -22.53 50.90
CA GLY A 890 -44.86 -22.19 52.00
C GLY A 890 -43.42 -22.76 52.01
N SER A 891 -42.50 -22.09 51.32
CA SER A 891 -41.16 -21.67 51.80
C SER A 891 -40.21 -22.61 52.61
N ARG A 892 -38.97 -22.69 52.07
CA ARG A 892 -37.63 -22.51 52.72
C ARG A 892 -36.86 -23.70 53.34
N LEU A 893 -35.56 -23.72 52.96
CA LEU A 893 -34.36 -24.12 53.73
C LEU A 893 -34.23 -25.62 54.10
N SER A 894 -33.41 -26.39 53.36
CA SER A 894 -31.97 -26.67 53.62
C SER A 894 -31.73 -27.54 54.87
N ILE A 895 -31.06 -28.70 54.78
CA ILE A 895 -29.59 -28.86 54.66
C ILE A 895 -29.24 -30.25 54.05
N LEU A 896 -28.00 -30.41 53.53
CA LEU A 896 -27.44 -31.62 52.88
C LEU A 896 -27.18 -32.82 53.86
N SER A 897 -26.61 -34.00 53.49
CA SER A 897 -25.13 -34.13 53.34
C SER A 897 -24.46 -35.53 52.99
N ASP A 898 -24.04 -35.73 51.73
CA ASP A 898 -23.25 -36.81 51.01
C ASP A 898 -21.93 -37.39 51.63
N VAL A 899 -21.35 -38.60 51.37
CA VAL A 899 -21.54 -39.65 50.35
C VAL A 899 -21.42 -41.19 50.77
N SER A 900 -20.35 -41.76 51.35
CA SER A 900 -20.00 -43.23 51.44
C SER A 900 -20.00 -43.87 52.86
N LEU A 901 -19.90 -45.19 53.15
CA LEU A 901 -19.78 -46.51 52.47
C LEU A 901 -18.37 -47.12 52.16
N ALA A 902 -17.92 -48.09 52.98
CA ALA A 902 -16.91 -49.14 52.67
C ALA A 902 -17.12 -50.38 53.58
N PRO A 903 -16.69 -51.61 53.20
CA PRO A 903 -15.56 -52.24 53.93
C PRO A 903 -14.70 -53.29 53.18
N SER A 904 -13.41 -53.38 53.55
CA SER A 904 -12.47 -54.51 53.31
C SER A 904 -11.11 -54.16 53.96
N ILE A 905 -10.33 -54.98 54.69
CA ILE A 905 -10.52 -56.24 55.46
C ILE A 905 -9.24 -56.44 56.33
N VAL A 906 -9.25 -57.30 57.37
CA VAL A 906 -8.10 -57.68 58.28
C VAL A 906 -7.68 -56.71 59.42
N HIS A 907 -7.34 -57.32 60.56
CA HIS A 907 -6.71 -56.85 61.82
C HIS A 907 -5.53 -57.84 62.11
N LEU A 908 -4.45 -57.61 62.89
CA LEU A 908 -4.17 -56.70 64.02
C LEU A 908 -2.62 -56.58 64.26
N ASP A 909 -2.23 -55.75 65.23
CA ASP A 909 -0.97 -55.72 66.02
C ASP A 909 0.40 -55.23 65.43
N PRO A 910 1.35 -54.74 66.29
CA PRO A 910 2.29 -53.68 65.87
C PRO A 910 3.76 -53.73 66.40
N THR A 911 4.55 -52.68 66.04
CA THR A 911 5.80 -52.15 66.67
C THR A 911 7.20 -52.79 66.42
N VAL A 912 8.24 -51.96 66.65
CA VAL A 912 9.68 -52.25 66.98
C VAL A 912 10.79 -52.20 65.88
N LEU A 913 11.44 -51.01 65.77
CA LEU A 913 12.89 -50.69 65.67
C LEU A 913 13.87 -51.20 64.54
N LEU A 914 14.45 -50.23 63.78
CA LEU A 914 15.90 -49.94 63.55
C LEU A 914 16.86 -50.94 62.80
N PRO A 915 18.09 -50.55 62.35
CA PRO A 915 18.54 -49.30 61.67
C PRO A 915 19.70 -49.48 60.60
N ILE A 916 20.33 -48.35 60.18
CA ILE A 916 21.72 -48.18 59.61
C ILE A 916 21.94 -48.56 58.11
N GLU A 917 21.96 -47.59 57.18
CA GLU A 917 23.10 -46.81 56.61
C GLU A 917 24.00 -47.57 55.58
N TYR A 918 24.20 -47.04 54.36
CA TYR A 918 25.36 -46.15 54.05
C TYR A 918 25.43 -45.61 52.60
N GLN A 919 26.19 -44.51 52.45
CA GLN A 919 26.70 -43.83 51.23
C GLN A 919 25.69 -43.02 50.38
N ARG A 920 25.94 -41.80 49.86
CA ARG A 920 26.96 -40.69 49.94
C ARG A 920 27.15 -40.14 48.50
N PRO A 921 27.72 -38.93 48.26
CA PRO A 921 27.87 -37.76 49.14
C PRO A 921 27.67 -36.36 48.45
N LEU A 922 27.59 -35.29 49.27
CA LEU A 922 28.21 -33.94 49.11
C LEU A 922 28.02 -33.09 47.80
N CYS A 923 28.00 -31.75 47.81
CA CYS A 923 27.61 -30.72 48.80
C CYS A 923 27.81 -29.30 48.24
N ARG A 924 26.99 -28.32 48.68
CA ARG A 924 27.25 -26.86 48.72
C ARG A 924 27.49 -26.13 47.37
N LYS A 925 27.12 -24.85 47.22
CA LYS A 925 26.47 -23.95 48.18
C LYS A 925 24.97 -24.16 48.26
#